data_AF-A0A412ISY8-F1
#
_entry.id   AF-A0A412ISY8-F1
#
_cell.length_a   1.000
_cell.length_b   1.000
_cell.length_c   1.000
_cell.angle_alpha   90.00
_cell.angle_beta   90.00
_cell.angle_gamma   90.00
#
_symmetry.space_group_name_H-M   'P 1'
#
loop_
_entity.id
_entity.type
_entity.pdbx_description
1 polymer ?
#
loop_
_entity_poly.entity_id
_entity_poly.type
_entity_poly.pdbx_seq_one_letter_code
_entity_poly.pdbx_strand_id
1 'polypeptide(L)'
;MYRFIALCLSFLCCFGMGFNVHANGNVLKNVNDSNSELEKDSDFKIVNGILVSYTGNDEIVTIPDSVKKIDDNVFYNNQTIKKVIFPNSLEIIGNYAFYNCNNLTDLEFPSSLKEIGNDSFYGTSIKSLFIPNAVSEIGGNAFSNCTSLENVTFEGGNYKYIYIAYSFDRCTNLKKVEFKNKNAYAVFNYGVFAGDTNLETVVLPNMVAFYGDGATFKNCFNLKEIYFPNNVESISKNLFDYQTNLTIYGYTNSSVEQYAKEHNIPFVSLGIASNNVVVNNVSDKKDDWYAGYFTIKVGEKYKLDVTTSPVEHADSPFFRNWDSDIISIDDNGVVKGLKAGEGTLSIYFNNNHKNLRFIVVDDYPSHHPTIDIETDSKKFFDGSDNGRINVILTSNRNELHIYGEPYSLNSPLKFSYDGPDGLKYEIQDDKVILKSVPVGEYTFKITTRDGATSKLDVRFKQMATDFDCPEEVYVPAGVDKVEARVSLKSEYDYGYIDFDYSDIDCIYFDQQYCERIMNSSENIDYGGVGEVTANLYDDYWDKKLIASKKIKVKVDGWSSDFNNYYLKGKLATGWQIIDGKTYYFKNGKYVDFKKIDNDYYYFNNMGEMQTGWQYINSVYRYFNSDGKMARATIVDNKYVDDDGKLVTNQFVNYKGDTYYVQYDGNIVTGLYNVDFVDYYFDEDGKMVKDTFIGDKYFNHDGKYVANQWISNPKGWKYKLGDGTYIKSNFKKINDATYYFNSNGYMLTGWQRIKDNYYFFNTSGAMVTNAWIGNYYLGSDGIMLTNTFTPDGYYVDANGVWSTSKWIQSGNRWWYRHYDGTYTTNDFEVIGNQTYYFDSNGYMVIGWQNINGKFYYFNASGAMVTNTWVGNYYLGSDGMMLTNTFTPDGYYVDTNGVWSTSKWIQSGNRWWYRHYDGTYTTNDFEVIGNQTYY
;
A
#
# COMPACT_ATOMS: atom_id res chain seq x y z
N MET A 1 -58.18 -8.11 -1.86
CA MET A 1 -58.02 -9.14 -0.82
C MET A 1 -56.54 -9.20 -0.45
N TYR A 2 -55.94 -8.29 0.34
CA TYR A 2 -56.44 -7.37 1.38
C TYR A 2 -57.29 -8.03 2.49
N ARG A 3 -56.74 -8.01 3.71
CA ARG A 3 -57.25 -8.52 5.00
C ARG A 3 -57.40 -10.05 5.10
N PHE A 4 -56.97 -10.58 6.25
CA PHE A 4 -56.65 -11.99 6.52
C PHE A 4 -55.52 -12.53 5.57
N ILE A 5 -54.36 -12.98 6.04
CA ILE A 5 -53.91 -13.34 7.39
C ILE A 5 -52.67 -12.49 7.74
N ALA A 6 -52.83 -11.56 8.69
CA ALA A 6 -51.77 -10.70 9.23
C ALA A 6 -52.08 -10.37 10.70
N LEU A 7 -52.30 -11.44 11.46
CA LEU A 7 -52.63 -11.51 12.89
C LEU A 7 -52.41 -12.98 13.28
N CYS A 8 -51.73 -13.23 14.40
CA CYS A 8 -51.11 -14.53 14.76
C CYS A 8 -49.93 -14.88 13.81
N LEU A 9 -48.66 -14.99 14.25
CA LEU A 9 -48.06 -14.89 15.59
C LEU A 9 -47.11 -13.68 15.70
N SER A 10 -47.28 -12.89 16.76
CA SER A 10 -46.29 -11.92 17.27
C SER A 10 -46.34 -11.84 18.79
N PHE A 11 -46.44 -13.01 19.45
CA PHE A 11 -46.49 -13.18 20.90
C PHE A 11 -45.74 -14.47 21.29
N LEU A 12 -45.23 -14.50 22.53
CA LEU A 12 -44.34 -15.51 23.13
C LEU A 12 -42.89 -15.56 22.57
N CYS A 13 -42.08 -14.59 23.01
CA CYS A 13 -40.66 -14.81 23.35
C CYS A 13 -40.36 -14.18 24.72
N CYS A 14 -41.14 -14.57 25.72
CA CYS A 14 -41.01 -14.15 27.12
C CYS A 14 -41.38 -15.31 28.05
N PHE A 15 -40.52 -16.33 28.12
CA PHE A 15 -40.37 -17.22 29.29
C PHE A 15 -39.05 -17.98 29.19
N GLY A 16 -38.01 -17.47 29.85
CA GLY A 16 -36.73 -18.16 30.01
C GLY A 16 -36.84 -19.29 31.03
N MET A 17 -37.52 -20.38 30.70
CA MET A 17 -37.53 -21.59 31.51
C MET A 17 -36.34 -22.48 31.12
N GLY A 18 -35.30 -22.48 31.95
CA GLY A 18 -34.11 -23.30 31.73
C GLY A 18 -34.40 -24.80 31.86
N PHE A 19 -34.16 -25.56 30.79
CA PHE A 19 -34.16 -27.02 30.84
C PHE A 19 -32.73 -27.53 31.05
N ASN A 20 -32.41 -27.86 32.30
CA ASN A 20 -31.28 -28.73 32.62
C ASN A 20 -31.52 -30.12 32.01
N VAL A 21 -30.64 -30.57 31.12
CA VAL A 21 -30.56 -31.97 30.70
C VAL A 21 -29.44 -32.64 31.51
N HIS A 22 -29.82 -33.30 32.60
CA HIS A 22 -28.91 -34.21 33.30
C HIS A 22 -28.62 -35.43 32.41
N ALA A 23 -27.34 -35.65 32.11
CA ALA A 23 -26.82 -36.95 31.66
C ALA A 23 -25.89 -37.48 32.77
N ASN A 24 -26.08 -38.74 33.17
CA ASN A 24 -25.43 -39.28 34.38
C ASN A 24 -23.92 -39.45 34.20
N GLY A 25 -23.12 -38.66 34.92
CA GLY A 25 -21.71 -38.97 35.18
C GLY A 25 -21.56 -39.76 36.48
N ASN A 26 -21.07 -41.00 36.40
CA ASN A 26 -20.66 -41.78 37.57
C ASN A 26 -19.70 -42.91 37.17
N VAL A 27 -18.81 -43.34 38.09
CA VAL A 27 -17.69 -44.30 37.88
C VAL A 27 -16.52 -43.66 37.08
N LEU A 28 -15.35 -43.34 37.64
CA LEU A 28 -14.74 -43.62 38.96
C LEU A 28 -13.89 -42.41 39.47
N LYS A 29 -13.49 -42.44 40.75
CA LYS A 29 -12.52 -41.53 41.36
C LYS A 29 -11.22 -42.28 41.72
N ASN A 30 -10.08 -41.58 41.57
CA ASN A 30 -8.76 -41.90 42.12
C ASN A 30 -8.13 -43.20 41.54
N VAL A 31 -6.80 -43.35 41.42
CA VAL A 31 -5.71 -42.93 42.32
C VAL A 31 -4.61 -42.13 41.60
N ASN A 32 -3.94 -41.29 42.40
CA ASN A 32 -2.68 -40.55 42.21
C ASN A 32 -1.86 -40.86 40.95
N ASP A 33 -1.39 -39.78 40.31
CA ASP A 33 -0.07 -39.72 39.69
C ASP A 33 0.69 -38.54 40.31
N SER A 34 1.99 -38.67 40.54
CA SER A 34 2.77 -37.70 41.32
C SER A 34 4.15 -37.43 40.73
N ASN A 35 4.24 -36.46 39.82
CA ASN A 35 5.50 -35.85 39.38
C ASN A 35 5.28 -34.41 38.88
N SER A 36 4.63 -33.60 39.71
CA SER A 36 4.51 -32.15 39.50
C SER A 36 5.75 -31.41 40.02
N GLU A 37 6.90 -31.52 39.34
CA GLU A 37 8.04 -30.62 39.59
C GLU A 37 7.83 -29.26 38.88
N LEU A 38 6.83 -28.52 39.38
CA LEU A 38 6.82 -27.05 39.46
C LEU A 38 7.50 -26.29 38.31
N GLU A 39 6.96 -26.39 37.09
CA GLU A 39 6.80 -25.14 36.34
C GLU A 39 5.96 -24.20 37.21
N LYS A 40 6.55 -23.06 37.55
CA LYS A 40 5.92 -22.08 38.43
C LYS A 40 4.77 -21.44 37.67
N ASP A 41 3.57 -21.41 38.25
CA ASP A 41 2.33 -20.89 37.65
C ASP A 41 2.58 -19.61 36.83
N SER A 42 2.68 -19.80 35.51
CA SER A 42 2.58 -18.74 34.52
C SER A 42 1.24 -18.92 33.85
N ASP A 43 0.25 -18.15 34.29
CA ASP A 43 -1.06 -18.13 33.66
C ASP A 43 -1.01 -17.75 32.17
N PHE A 44 0.11 -17.20 31.71
CA PHE A 44 0.39 -16.87 30.31
C PHE A 44 1.10 -18.01 29.58
N LYS A 45 0.54 -18.44 28.44
CA LYS A 45 1.23 -19.28 27.46
C LYS A 45 1.70 -18.44 26.28
N ILE A 46 3.01 -18.31 26.09
CA ILE A 46 3.61 -17.47 25.04
C ILE A 46 4.44 -18.33 24.07
N VAL A 47 4.23 -18.13 22.77
CA VAL A 47 4.93 -18.83 21.68
C VAL A 47 5.48 -17.79 20.70
N ASN A 48 6.80 -17.73 20.52
CA ASN A 48 7.47 -16.81 19.58
C ASN A 48 7.09 -15.32 19.74
N GLY A 49 6.78 -14.88 20.97
CA GLY A 49 6.30 -13.51 21.25
C GLY A 49 4.81 -13.28 20.98
N ILE A 50 4.04 -14.35 20.74
CA ILE A 50 2.57 -14.33 20.68
C ILE A 50 2.03 -14.92 21.98
N LEU A 51 1.19 -14.18 22.71
CA LEU A 51 0.41 -14.72 23.82
C LEU A 51 -0.77 -15.50 23.25
N VAL A 52 -0.82 -16.82 23.46
CA VAL A 52 -1.78 -17.73 22.82
C VAL A 52 -2.87 -18.28 23.75
N SER A 53 -2.70 -18.16 25.07
CA SER A 53 -3.77 -18.40 26.05
C SER A 53 -3.46 -17.78 27.40
N TYR A 54 -4.50 -17.40 28.16
CA TYR A 54 -4.40 -17.05 29.57
C TYR A 54 -5.34 -17.92 30.43
N THR A 55 -4.83 -18.52 31.51
CA THR A 55 -5.61 -19.40 32.42
C THR A 55 -5.95 -18.77 33.77
N GLY A 56 -5.43 -17.57 34.03
CA GLY A 56 -5.47 -16.94 35.34
C GLY A 56 -6.78 -16.27 35.70
N ASN A 57 -6.84 -15.83 36.96
CA ASN A 57 -8.02 -15.24 37.58
C ASN A 57 -7.72 -13.89 38.27
N ASP A 58 -6.60 -13.25 37.91
CA ASP A 58 -6.21 -11.94 38.44
C ASP A 58 -7.15 -10.81 38.02
N GLU A 59 -7.42 -9.89 38.95
CA GLU A 59 -8.14 -8.65 38.64
C GLU A 59 -7.28 -7.63 37.87
N ILE A 60 -5.94 -7.77 37.93
CA ILE A 60 -4.98 -6.88 37.26
C ILE A 60 -3.95 -7.74 36.52
N VAL A 61 -4.10 -7.87 35.21
CA VAL A 61 -3.24 -8.72 34.37
C VAL A 61 -2.10 -7.89 33.78
N THR A 62 -0.85 -8.25 34.08
CA THR A 62 0.33 -7.63 33.47
C THR A 62 0.91 -8.56 32.41
N ILE A 63 0.79 -8.19 31.15
CA ILE A 63 1.23 -9.02 30.02
C ILE A 63 2.76 -8.87 29.82
N PRO A 64 3.56 -9.96 29.75
CA PRO A 64 5.02 -9.87 29.72
C PRO A 64 5.62 -9.09 28.54
N ASP A 65 6.75 -8.41 28.77
CA ASP A 65 7.47 -7.56 27.80
C ASP A 65 7.91 -8.26 26.49
N SER A 66 7.91 -9.59 26.45
CA SER A 66 8.20 -10.38 25.25
C SER A 66 7.02 -10.48 24.27
N VAL A 67 5.81 -10.06 24.65
CA VAL A 67 4.58 -10.21 23.85
C VAL A 67 4.40 -9.09 22.83
N LYS A 68 4.51 -9.43 21.55
CA LYS A 68 4.24 -8.55 20.39
C LYS A 68 2.82 -8.71 19.83
N LYS A 69 2.19 -9.87 20.00
CA LYS A 69 0.78 -10.11 19.61
C LYS A 69 0.04 -10.80 20.75
N ILE A 70 -1.18 -10.34 21.04
CA ILE A 70 -2.19 -11.16 21.73
C ILE A 70 -2.98 -11.89 20.65
N ASP A 71 -3.03 -13.21 20.71
CA ASP A 71 -3.73 -14.02 19.70
C ASP A 71 -5.27 -13.95 19.87
N ASP A 72 -5.99 -14.63 18.98
CA ASP A 72 -7.44 -14.60 18.99
C ASP A 72 -8.01 -15.34 20.23
N ASN A 73 -9.08 -14.81 20.83
CA ASN A 73 -9.81 -15.39 21.99
C ASN A 73 -9.04 -15.56 23.32
N VAL A 74 -7.82 -15.03 23.47
CA VAL A 74 -6.92 -15.31 24.63
C VAL A 74 -7.55 -15.11 26.02
N PHE A 75 -8.40 -14.10 26.20
CA PHE A 75 -9.12 -13.79 27.45
C PHE A 75 -10.65 -13.88 27.28
N TYR A 76 -11.13 -14.65 26.29
CA TYR A 76 -12.55 -14.75 25.92
C TYR A 76 -13.48 -15.06 27.11
N ASN A 77 -14.49 -14.22 27.33
CA ASN A 77 -15.43 -14.22 28.45
C ASN A 77 -14.78 -14.21 29.86
N ASN A 78 -13.55 -13.69 30.05
CA ASN A 78 -12.96 -13.62 31.38
C ASN A 78 -13.71 -12.60 32.28
N GLN A 79 -14.35 -13.09 33.34
CA GLN A 79 -15.15 -12.28 34.28
C GLN A 79 -14.35 -11.78 35.51
N THR A 80 -13.04 -12.00 35.58
CA THR A 80 -12.20 -11.61 36.74
C THR A 80 -11.41 -10.33 36.48
N ILE A 81 -10.90 -10.16 35.27
CA ILE A 81 -10.01 -9.05 34.89
C ILE A 81 -10.75 -7.71 34.97
N LYS A 82 -10.14 -6.73 35.65
CA LYS A 82 -10.61 -5.34 35.79
C LYS A 82 -9.66 -4.33 35.13
N LYS A 83 -8.36 -4.62 35.12
CA LYS A 83 -7.32 -3.86 34.42
C LYS A 83 -6.39 -4.79 33.64
N VAL A 84 -5.96 -4.35 32.46
CA VAL A 84 -4.84 -4.96 31.73
C VAL A 84 -3.70 -3.95 31.60
N ILE A 85 -2.47 -4.40 31.84
CA ILE A 85 -1.24 -3.64 31.60
C ILE A 85 -0.53 -4.32 30.43
N PHE A 86 -0.47 -3.64 29.28
CA PHE A 86 0.20 -4.11 28.07
C PHE A 86 1.68 -3.71 28.06
N PRO A 87 2.56 -4.50 27.42
CA PRO A 87 3.95 -4.13 27.24
C PRO A 87 4.13 -3.12 26.10
N ASN A 88 5.20 -2.31 26.18
CA ASN A 88 5.59 -1.34 25.14
C ASN A 88 6.09 -1.98 23.82
N SER A 89 6.03 -3.31 23.72
CA SER A 89 6.37 -4.13 22.57
C SER A 89 5.15 -4.67 21.83
N LEU A 90 3.93 -4.48 22.35
CA LEU A 90 2.69 -4.99 21.76
C LEU A 90 2.33 -4.23 20.48
N GLU A 91 2.21 -4.94 19.37
CA GLU A 91 1.89 -4.39 18.04
C GLU A 91 0.47 -4.75 17.58
N ILE A 92 -0.08 -5.91 17.98
CA ILE A 92 -1.37 -6.46 17.47
C ILE A 92 -2.19 -7.08 18.60
N ILE A 93 -3.51 -6.81 18.61
CA ILE A 93 -4.50 -7.51 19.45
C ILE A 93 -5.46 -8.29 18.54
N GLY A 94 -5.53 -9.62 18.71
CA GLY A 94 -6.32 -10.53 17.88
C GLY A 94 -7.83 -10.41 18.03
N ASN A 95 -8.55 -11.16 17.19
CA ASN A 95 -10.02 -11.16 17.18
C ASN A 95 -10.57 -11.78 18.48
N TYR A 96 -11.68 -11.26 18.99
CA TYR A 96 -12.35 -11.74 20.21
C TYR A 96 -11.47 -11.77 21.48
N ALA A 97 -10.28 -11.15 21.48
CA ALA A 97 -9.24 -11.34 22.49
C ALA A 97 -9.70 -11.09 23.94
N PHE A 98 -10.56 -10.09 24.17
CA PHE A 98 -11.20 -9.72 25.44
C PHE A 98 -12.73 -9.70 25.35
N TYR A 99 -13.32 -10.44 24.40
CA TYR A 99 -14.76 -10.51 24.16
C TYR A 99 -15.53 -10.83 25.46
N ASN A 100 -16.56 -10.04 25.79
CA ASN A 100 -17.35 -10.14 27.02
C ASN A 100 -16.52 -10.13 28.33
N CYS A 101 -15.37 -9.44 28.37
CA CYS A 101 -14.67 -9.16 29.64
C CYS A 101 -15.42 -8.08 30.42
N ASN A 102 -16.62 -8.40 30.91
CA ASN A 102 -17.61 -7.45 31.41
C ASN A 102 -17.17 -6.66 32.66
N ASN A 103 -16.10 -7.09 33.35
CA ASN A 103 -15.51 -6.39 34.50
C ASN A 103 -14.28 -5.54 34.14
N LEU A 104 -13.74 -5.65 32.92
CA LEU A 104 -12.64 -4.82 32.42
C LEU A 104 -13.12 -3.37 32.33
N THR A 105 -12.52 -2.49 33.13
CA THR A 105 -12.94 -1.09 33.32
C THR A 105 -11.80 -0.08 33.10
N ASP A 106 -10.55 -0.53 33.24
CA ASP A 106 -9.33 0.24 33.10
C ASP A 106 -8.46 -0.37 31.99
N LEU A 107 -8.22 0.40 30.93
CA LEU A 107 -7.56 -0.03 29.70
C LEU A 107 -6.73 1.13 29.12
N GLU A 108 -5.42 0.93 28.97
CA GLU A 108 -4.48 1.92 28.44
C GLU A 108 -3.59 1.27 27.37
N PHE A 109 -3.74 1.66 26.11
CA PHE A 109 -3.01 1.05 25.00
C PHE A 109 -1.58 1.62 24.87
N PRO A 110 -0.58 0.77 24.58
CA PRO A 110 0.80 1.20 24.41
C PRO A 110 0.99 1.91 23.06
N SER A 111 1.92 2.86 22.98
CA SER A 111 2.20 3.65 21.77
C SER A 111 2.75 2.82 20.59
N SER A 112 3.03 1.54 20.80
CA SER A 112 3.46 0.56 19.78
C SER A 112 2.31 -0.11 19.02
N LEU A 113 1.07 -0.01 19.52
CA LEU A 113 -0.09 -0.75 19.00
C LEU A 113 -0.50 -0.26 17.59
N LYS A 114 -0.67 -1.20 16.65
CA LYS A 114 -0.95 -0.94 15.23
C LYS A 114 -2.33 -1.41 14.78
N GLU A 115 -2.86 -2.45 15.40
CA GLU A 115 -4.03 -3.21 14.93
C GLU A 115 -4.86 -3.71 16.12
N ILE A 116 -6.18 -3.55 16.03
CA ILE A 116 -7.17 -4.03 17.02
C ILE A 116 -8.19 -4.88 16.27
N GLY A 117 -8.18 -6.20 16.50
CA GLY A 117 -8.99 -7.18 15.79
C GLY A 117 -10.50 -7.08 16.00
N ASN A 118 -11.25 -7.85 15.21
CA ASN A 118 -12.72 -7.88 15.23
C ASN A 118 -13.25 -8.39 16.58
N ASP A 119 -14.35 -7.81 17.05
CA ASP A 119 -15.05 -8.13 18.30
C ASP A 119 -14.14 -8.14 19.57
N SER A 120 -12.93 -7.57 19.50
CA SER A 120 -11.84 -7.81 20.44
C SER A 120 -12.08 -7.31 21.88
N PHE A 121 -12.87 -6.26 22.07
CA PHE A 121 -13.30 -5.72 23.37
C PHE A 121 -14.83 -5.60 23.46
N TYR A 122 -15.57 -6.34 22.64
CA TYR A 122 -17.04 -6.36 22.64
C TYR A 122 -17.59 -6.60 24.05
N GLY A 123 -18.59 -5.82 24.47
CA GLY A 123 -19.28 -5.99 25.74
C GLY A 123 -18.51 -5.58 27.00
N THR A 124 -17.29 -5.03 26.89
CA THR A 124 -16.49 -4.65 28.06
C THR A 124 -17.02 -3.39 28.78
N SER A 125 -16.63 -3.21 30.05
CA SER A 125 -17.06 -2.06 30.88
C SER A 125 -16.03 -0.93 30.95
N ILE A 126 -15.19 -0.80 29.93
CA ILE A 126 -14.23 0.31 29.80
C ILE A 126 -14.95 1.65 29.84
N LYS A 127 -14.39 2.65 30.53
CA LYS A 127 -15.05 3.97 30.72
C LYS A 127 -14.58 5.07 29.76
N SER A 128 -13.33 4.98 29.34
CA SER A 128 -12.68 5.94 28.45
C SER A 128 -11.67 5.20 27.61
N LEU A 129 -11.63 5.51 26.31
CA LEU A 129 -10.74 4.85 25.36
C LEU A 129 -9.81 5.87 24.70
N PHE A 130 -8.52 5.57 24.71
CA PHE A 130 -7.46 6.37 24.11
C PHE A 130 -6.80 5.53 23.01
N ILE A 131 -7.00 5.91 21.75
CA ILE A 131 -6.45 5.22 20.58
C ILE A 131 -5.09 5.86 20.22
N PRO A 132 -3.96 5.14 20.36
CA PRO A 132 -2.64 5.68 20.07
C PRO A 132 -2.45 6.05 18.60
N ASN A 133 -1.52 6.98 18.36
CA ASN A 133 -1.15 7.46 17.03
C ASN A 133 -0.63 6.36 16.06
N ALA A 134 -0.15 5.24 16.59
CA ALA A 134 0.35 4.10 15.84
C ALA A 134 -0.76 3.17 15.29
N VAL A 135 -2.01 3.25 15.75
CA VAL A 135 -3.11 2.39 15.30
C VAL A 135 -3.51 2.73 13.85
N SER A 136 -3.81 1.71 13.05
CA SER A 136 -4.17 1.82 11.61
C SER A 136 -5.60 1.37 11.35
N GLU A 137 -5.99 0.32 12.05
CA GLU A 137 -7.17 -0.49 11.76
C GLU A 137 -7.82 -0.88 13.09
N ILE A 138 -9.14 -0.65 13.15
CA ILE A 138 -10.00 -1.11 14.24
C ILE A 138 -11.10 -1.97 13.61
N GLY A 139 -11.12 -3.25 13.99
CA GLY A 139 -11.98 -4.26 13.40
C GLY A 139 -13.47 -4.03 13.60
N GLY A 140 -14.24 -4.85 12.87
CA GLY A 140 -15.68 -5.03 13.03
C GLY A 140 -16.04 -5.23 14.49
N ASN A 141 -16.99 -4.45 15.01
CA ASN A 141 -17.51 -4.54 16.37
C ASN A 141 -16.48 -4.45 17.52
N ALA A 142 -15.25 -3.98 17.29
CA ALA A 142 -14.15 -4.09 18.26
C ALA A 142 -14.50 -3.61 19.68
N PHE A 143 -15.32 -2.56 19.83
CA PHE A 143 -15.82 -2.04 21.11
C PHE A 143 -17.35 -2.01 21.17
N SER A 144 -18.07 -2.75 20.33
CA SER A 144 -19.54 -2.74 20.34
C SER A 144 -20.11 -3.25 21.66
N ASN A 145 -21.25 -2.70 22.06
CA ASN A 145 -21.92 -2.95 23.35
C ASN A 145 -21.05 -2.64 24.59
N CYS A 146 -20.01 -1.80 24.47
CA CYS A 146 -19.27 -1.26 25.63
C CYS A 146 -20.13 -0.22 26.38
N THR A 147 -21.18 -0.69 27.06
CA THR A 147 -22.22 0.16 27.67
C THR A 147 -21.74 1.06 28.83
N SER A 148 -20.49 0.93 29.28
CA SER A 148 -19.88 1.85 30.26
C SER A 148 -18.97 2.92 29.64
N LEU A 149 -18.72 2.87 28.33
CA LEU A 149 -17.80 3.77 27.64
C LEU A 149 -18.43 5.15 27.49
N GLU A 150 -17.80 6.19 28.07
CA GLU A 150 -18.31 7.58 28.03
C GLU A 150 -17.59 8.47 27.01
N ASN A 151 -16.30 8.19 26.73
CA ASN A 151 -15.46 9.02 25.89
C ASN A 151 -14.49 8.19 25.03
N VAL A 152 -14.35 8.53 23.75
CA VAL A 152 -13.31 7.99 22.86
C VAL A 152 -12.44 9.12 22.31
N THR A 153 -11.13 9.01 22.45
CA THR A 153 -10.15 9.96 21.94
C THR A 153 -9.16 9.26 21.02
N PHE A 154 -9.02 9.76 19.80
CA PHE A 154 -8.00 9.36 18.83
C PHE A 154 -6.89 10.41 18.83
N GLU A 155 -5.66 10.04 19.21
CA GLU A 155 -4.54 10.97 19.08
C GLU A 155 -4.23 11.25 17.60
N GLY A 156 -4.18 10.19 16.80
CA GLY A 156 -3.86 10.21 15.37
C GLY A 156 -2.37 10.31 15.07
N GLY A 157 -1.90 9.51 14.09
CA GLY A 157 -0.55 9.64 13.53
C GLY A 157 -0.46 10.79 12.54
N ASN A 158 0.73 11.39 12.39
CA ASN A 158 0.93 12.68 11.70
C ASN A 158 0.25 12.77 10.32
N TYR A 159 0.26 11.69 9.52
CA TYR A 159 -0.32 11.64 8.16
C TYR A 159 -1.15 10.38 7.90
N LYS A 160 -1.93 9.93 8.90
CA LYS A 160 -2.48 8.57 8.88
C LYS A 160 -3.94 8.45 8.45
N TYR A 161 -4.18 7.44 7.60
CA TYR A 161 -5.48 6.85 7.29
C TYR A 161 -5.90 5.90 8.43
N ILE A 162 -7.11 6.09 8.96
CA ILE A 162 -7.68 5.25 10.03
C ILE A 162 -8.97 4.62 9.51
N TYR A 163 -9.01 3.29 9.46
CA TYR A 163 -10.21 2.54 9.08
C TYR A 163 -10.99 2.08 10.32
N ILE A 164 -12.29 2.40 10.36
CA ILE A 164 -13.20 2.08 11.47
C ILE A 164 -14.50 1.52 10.89
N ALA A 165 -14.85 0.28 11.26
CA ALA A 165 -16.04 -0.41 10.74
C ALA A 165 -16.84 -1.06 11.87
N TYR A 166 -18.14 -0.74 12.00
CA TYR A 166 -19.03 -1.21 13.09
C TYR A 166 -18.51 -0.98 14.54
N SER A 167 -17.36 -0.33 14.75
CA SER A 167 -16.52 -0.60 15.92
C SER A 167 -17.06 -0.15 17.28
N PHE A 168 -18.14 0.63 17.35
CA PHE A 168 -18.71 1.16 18.59
C PHE A 168 -20.24 0.96 18.73
N ASP A 169 -20.90 0.14 17.88
CA ASP A 169 -22.37 -0.07 17.92
C ASP A 169 -22.88 -0.38 19.36
N ARG A 170 -23.79 0.47 19.86
CA ARG A 170 -24.45 0.39 21.18
C ARG A 170 -23.54 0.63 22.39
N CYS A 171 -22.56 1.52 22.26
CA CYS A 171 -21.94 2.18 23.40
C CYS A 171 -22.93 3.20 24.01
N THR A 172 -24.00 2.72 24.64
CA THR A 172 -25.18 3.54 25.02
C THR A 172 -24.92 4.65 26.05
N ASN A 173 -23.74 4.72 26.69
CA ASN A 173 -23.31 5.83 27.55
C ASN A 173 -22.22 6.73 26.91
N LEU A 174 -21.82 6.48 25.65
CA LEU A 174 -20.84 7.28 24.93
C LEU A 174 -21.40 8.68 24.71
N LYS A 175 -20.67 9.71 25.15
CA LYS A 175 -21.07 11.12 25.05
C LYS A 175 -20.21 11.87 24.05
N LYS A 176 -18.90 11.58 24.02
CA LYS A 176 -17.92 12.29 23.20
C LYS A 176 -17.02 11.35 22.39
N VAL A 177 -16.88 11.66 21.10
CA VAL A 177 -15.83 11.13 20.23
C VAL A 177 -14.97 12.29 19.75
N GLU A 178 -13.64 12.17 19.83
CA GLU A 178 -12.71 13.26 19.48
C GLU A 178 -11.46 12.76 18.74
N PHE A 179 -11.19 13.36 17.58
CA PHE A 179 -9.91 13.23 16.88
C PHE A 179 -9.05 14.46 17.19
N LYS A 180 -7.95 14.28 17.94
CA LYS A 180 -7.03 15.37 18.29
C LYS A 180 -6.20 15.83 17.10
N ASN A 181 -5.54 14.91 16.39
CA ASN A 181 -4.87 15.28 15.14
C ASN A 181 -5.92 15.66 14.09
N LYS A 182 -6.03 16.96 13.83
CA LYS A 182 -6.87 17.50 12.77
C LYS A 182 -6.41 17.08 11.38
N ASN A 183 -5.14 16.74 11.19
CA ASN A 183 -4.56 16.24 9.94
C ASN A 183 -4.62 14.69 9.81
N ALA A 184 -5.52 14.02 10.54
CA ALA A 184 -5.87 12.62 10.27
C ALA A 184 -6.89 12.49 9.13
N TYR A 185 -6.90 11.34 8.43
CA TYR A 185 -7.99 10.93 7.55
C TYR A 185 -8.73 9.74 8.19
N ALA A 186 -9.97 9.97 8.64
CA ALA A 186 -10.81 8.92 9.21
C ALA A 186 -11.85 8.39 8.20
N VAL A 187 -11.86 7.08 7.99
CA VAL A 187 -12.88 6.38 7.20
C VAL A 187 -13.80 5.60 8.12
N PHE A 188 -15.08 5.96 8.08
CA PHE A 188 -16.14 5.31 8.82
C PHE A 188 -16.94 4.43 7.86
N ASN A 189 -17.09 3.14 8.18
CA ASN A 189 -17.85 2.21 7.37
C ASN A 189 -18.91 1.48 8.22
N TYR A 190 -20.07 1.20 7.61
CA TYR A 190 -21.15 0.42 8.19
C TYR A 190 -21.50 0.73 9.66
N GLY A 191 -22.18 1.85 9.96
CA GLY A 191 -22.86 1.98 11.26
C GLY A 191 -21.96 2.10 12.50
N VAL A 192 -20.77 2.70 12.38
CA VAL A 192 -19.74 2.74 13.46
C VAL A 192 -20.27 3.11 14.85
N PHE A 193 -21.16 4.10 14.97
CA PHE A 193 -21.75 4.60 16.23
C PHE A 193 -23.26 4.31 16.34
N ALA A 194 -23.74 3.27 15.63
CA ALA A 194 -25.16 2.95 15.61
C ALA A 194 -25.66 2.56 17.02
N GLY A 195 -26.78 3.15 17.46
CA GLY A 195 -27.34 2.88 18.77
C GLY A 195 -26.65 3.59 19.94
N ASP A 196 -25.73 4.52 19.69
CA ASP A 196 -25.06 5.32 20.74
C ASP A 196 -25.99 6.44 21.22
N THR A 197 -27.05 6.06 21.94
CA THR A 197 -28.20 6.94 22.23
C THR A 197 -27.86 8.20 23.01
N ASN A 198 -26.76 8.19 23.78
CA ASN A 198 -26.27 9.33 24.55
C ASN A 198 -25.16 10.15 23.87
N LEU A 199 -24.81 9.86 22.61
CA LEU A 199 -23.74 10.58 21.90
C LEU A 199 -24.15 12.05 21.72
N GLU A 200 -23.38 12.96 22.32
CA GLU A 200 -23.67 14.41 22.35
C GLU A 200 -22.70 15.21 21.47
N THR A 201 -21.48 14.71 21.23
CA THR A 201 -20.43 15.47 20.53
C THR A 201 -19.50 14.56 19.74
N VAL A 202 -19.29 14.91 18.46
CA VAL A 202 -18.32 14.25 17.57
C VAL A 202 -17.39 15.32 16.98
N VAL A 203 -16.13 15.34 17.41
CA VAL A 203 -15.09 16.24 16.89
C VAL A 203 -14.30 15.53 15.81
N LEU A 204 -14.73 15.70 14.55
CA LEU A 204 -14.10 15.12 13.36
C LEU A 204 -12.72 15.74 13.04
N PRO A 205 -11.83 15.03 12.34
CA PRO A 205 -10.61 15.59 11.74
C PRO A 205 -10.93 16.31 10.41
N ASN A 206 -9.91 16.90 9.77
CA ASN A 206 -10.06 17.75 8.57
C ASN A 206 -10.36 16.98 7.27
N MET A 207 -10.20 15.65 7.26
CA MET A 207 -10.60 14.78 6.15
C MET A 207 -11.36 13.55 6.65
N VAL A 208 -12.54 13.30 6.10
CA VAL A 208 -13.39 12.16 6.46
C VAL A 208 -14.08 11.54 5.25
N ALA A 209 -14.40 10.25 5.35
CA ALA A 209 -15.30 9.57 4.43
C ALA A 209 -16.25 8.62 5.17
N PHE A 210 -17.50 8.56 4.71
CA PHE A 210 -18.54 7.69 5.25
C PHE A 210 -19.03 6.76 4.14
N TYR A 211 -18.63 5.48 4.19
CA TYR A 211 -18.99 4.47 3.19
C TYR A 211 -19.99 3.45 3.74
N GLY A 212 -20.44 2.56 2.86
CA GLY A 212 -21.38 1.48 3.17
C GLY A 212 -22.85 1.88 3.04
N ASP A 213 -23.71 0.88 3.22
CA ASP A 213 -25.16 1.02 3.36
C ASP A 213 -25.58 1.25 4.83
N GLY A 214 -24.73 0.86 5.78
CA GLY A 214 -24.93 1.07 7.21
C GLY A 214 -24.83 2.54 7.65
N ALA A 215 -25.79 2.95 8.47
CA ALA A 215 -25.98 4.31 8.94
C ALA A 215 -25.08 4.67 10.14
N THR A 216 -23.97 5.37 9.91
CA THR A 216 -22.91 5.60 10.92
C THR A 216 -23.40 6.19 12.23
N PHE A 217 -24.37 7.10 12.21
CA PHE A 217 -24.94 7.76 13.40
C PHE A 217 -26.41 7.37 13.63
N LYS A 218 -26.79 6.14 13.31
CA LYS A 218 -28.15 5.62 13.52
C LYS A 218 -28.55 5.68 14.99
N ASN A 219 -29.77 6.14 15.28
CA ASN A 219 -30.31 6.20 16.65
C ASN A 219 -29.44 6.99 17.67
N CYS A 220 -28.56 7.89 17.22
CA CYS A 220 -27.71 8.73 18.09
C CYS A 220 -28.50 9.87 18.72
N PHE A 221 -29.60 9.59 19.41
CA PHE A 221 -30.70 10.55 19.67
C PHE A 221 -30.31 11.86 20.39
N ASN A 222 -29.20 11.89 21.14
CA ASN A 222 -28.70 13.11 21.79
C ASN A 222 -27.81 14.00 20.89
N LEU A 223 -27.39 13.52 19.72
CA LEU A 223 -26.51 14.22 18.78
C LEU A 223 -27.30 15.29 18.04
N LYS A 224 -27.39 16.48 18.66
CA LYS A 224 -28.15 17.63 18.18
C LYS A 224 -27.37 18.49 17.19
N GLU A 225 -26.04 18.45 17.24
CA GLU A 225 -25.17 19.25 16.39
C GLU A 225 -23.98 18.39 15.94
N ILE A 226 -23.58 18.53 14.67
CA ILE A 226 -22.33 17.97 14.17
C ILE A 226 -21.68 18.94 13.18
N TYR A 227 -20.36 19.08 13.29
CA TYR A 227 -19.54 19.98 12.48
C TYR A 227 -18.72 19.14 11.49
N PHE A 228 -19.09 19.19 10.21
CA PHE A 228 -18.32 18.54 9.16
C PHE A 228 -17.14 19.42 8.72
N PRO A 229 -15.97 18.82 8.43
CA PRO A 229 -14.84 19.55 7.85
C PRO A 229 -15.11 19.95 6.40
N ASN A 230 -14.25 20.80 5.83
CA ASN A 230 -14.26 21.12 4.40
C ASN A 230 -14.03 19.88 3.49
N ASN A 231 -13.19 18.91 3.88
CA ASN A 231 -12.90 17.73 3.06
C ASN A 231 -13.73 16.51 3.48
N VAL A 232 -14.80 16.22 2.72
CA VAL A 232 -15.66 15.05 2.91
C VAL A 232 -15.72 14.26 1.61
N GLU A 233 -14.84 13.25 1.49
CA GLU A 233 -14.63 12.49 0.25
C GLU A 233 -15.88 11.68 -0.14
N SER A 234 -16.60 11.14 0.85
CA SER A 234 -17.85 10.42 0.61
C SER A 234 -18.83 10.52 1.78
N ILE A 235 -20.12 10.43 1.47
CA ILE A 235 -21.25 10.48 2.41
C ILE A 235 -22.21 9.34 2.06
N SER A 236 -22.43 8.40 2.98
CA SER A 236 -23.40 7.33 2.80
C SER A 236 -24.82 7.88 2.89
N LYS A 237 -25.73 7.41 2.01
CA LYS A 237 -27.12 7.90 1.96
C LYS A 237 -27.86 7.73 3.29
N ASN A 238 -27.48 6.75 4.10
CA ASN A 238 -28.14 6.47 5.37
C ASN A 238 -27.44 7.11 6.58
N LEU A 239 -26.48 8.02 6.40
CA LEU A 239 -25.56 8.50 7.47
C LEU A 239 -26.24 8.80 8.82
N PHE A 240 -27.40 9.46 8.81
CA PHE A 240 -28.21 9.75 10.01
C PHE A 240 -29.61 9.10 9.95
N ASP A 241 -29.66 7.77 9.97
CA ASP A 241 -30.92 7.01 9.98
C ASP A 241 -31.65 7.08 11.34
N TYR A 242 -32.97 7.30 11.30
CA TYR A 242 -33.85 7.54 12.46
C TYR A 242 -33.44 8.68 13.42
N GLN A 243 -32.56 9.60 13.00
CA GLN A 243 -32.13 10.72 13.82
C GLN A 243 -33.23 11.79 13.98
N THR A 244 -33.26 12.47 15.13
CA THR A 244 -34.22 13.58 15.38
C THR A 244 -33.51 14.80 15.95
N ASN A 245 -33.98 16.00 15.60
CA ASN A 245 -33.47 17.30 16.10
C ASN A 245 -31.96 17.56 15.86
N LEU A 246 -31.37 16.94 14.83
CA LEU A 246 -30.01 17.22 14.38
C LEU A 246 -29.95 18.52 13.56
N THR A 247 -28.91 19.31 13.78
CA THR A 247 -28.45 20.39 12.91
C THR A 247 -27.06 20.05 12.37
N ILE A 248 -26.90 20.12 11.06
CA ILE A 248 -25.62 19.89 10.36
C ILE A 248 -24.95 21.24 10.12
N TYR A 249 -23.74 21.41 10.64
CA TYR A 249 -22.86 22.53 10.34
C TYR A 249 -21.83 22.10 9.29
N GLY A 250 -21.71 22.86 8.20
CA GLY A 250 -20.81 22.55 7.09
C GLY A 250 -20.75 23.68 6.07
N TYR A 251 -20.13 23.45 4.91
CA TYR A 251 -19.85 24.50 3.93
C TYR A 251 -20.88 24.51 2.78
N THR A 252 -21.32 25.70 2.34
CA THR A 252 -22.26 25.87 1.23
C THR A 252 -21.63 25.42 -0.09
N ASN A 253 -22.43 24.79 -0.96
CA ASN A 253 -22.03 24.07 -2.18
C ASN A 253 -21.25 22.75 -1.94
N SER A 254 -21.18 22.25 -0.70
CA SER A 254 -20.57 20.94 -0.41
C SER A 254 -21.54 19.77 -0.58
N SER A 255 -20.98 18.55 -0.66
CA SER A 255 -21.73 17.29 -0.54
C SER A 255 -22.54 17.19 0.76
N VAL A 256 -22.04 17.77 1.85
CA VAL A 256 -22.71 17.82 3.16
C VAL A 256 -23.98 18.67 3.10
N GLU A 257 -23.92 19.82 2.41
CA GLU A 257 -25.10 20.67 2.21
C GLU A 257 -26.13 19.97 1.31
N GLN A 258 -25.70 19.30 0.24
CA GLN A 258 -26.59 18.50 -0.60
C GLN A 258 -27.26 17.38 0.20
N TYR A 259 -26.50 16.64 1.01
CA TYR A 259 -27.04 15.59 1.88
C TYR A 259 -28.10 16.14 2.85
N ALA A 260 -27.81 17.25 3.53
CA ALA A 260 -28.76 17.88 4.45
C ALA A 260 -30.06 18.31 3.73
N LYS A 261 -29.96 18.86 2.51
CA LYS A 261 -31.10 19.21 1.66
C LYS A 261 -31.92 17.98 1.25
N GLU A 262 -31.27 16.90 0.79
CA GLU A 262 -31.95 15.66 0.37
C GLU A 262 -32.68 14.96 1.52
N HIS A 263 -32.15 15.06 2.75
CA HIS A 263 -32.71 14.43 3.95
C HIS A 263 -33.60 15.35 4.80
N ASN A 264 -33.86 16.59 4.38
CA ASN A 264 -34.60 17.63 5.13
C ASN A 264 -34.01 17.91 6.54
N ILE A 265 -32.70 17.83 6.69
CA ILE A 265 -31.99 18.13 7.94
C ILE A 265 -31.64 19.62 7.96
N PRO A 266 -31.90 20.35 9.07
CA PRO A 266 -31.42 21.72 9.25
C PRO A 266 -29.91 21.86 8.98
N PHE A 267 -29.55 22.79 8.10
CA PHE A 267 -28.17 23.07 7.71
C PHE A 267 -27.78 24.50 8.08
N VAL A 268 -26.59 24.66 8.67
CA VAL A 268 -25.97 25.96 8.97
C VAL A 268 -24.65 26.07 8.23
N SER A 269 -24.51 27.13 7.43
CA SER A 269 -23.30 27.39 6.66
C SER A 269 -22.18 27.93 7.55
N LEU A 270 -21.00 27.31 7.45
CA LEU A 270 -19.72 27.77 8.02
C LEU A 270 -18.93 28.66 7.05
N GLY A 271 -19.38 28.78 5.79
CA GLY A 271 -18.69 29.46 4.70
C GLY A 271 -19.03 28.84 3.35
N ILE A 272 -18.38 29.29 2.28
CA ILE A 272 -18.53 28.72 0.93
C ILE A 272 -17.42 27.70 0.68
N ALA A 273 -17.76 26.50 0.20
CA ALA A 273 -16.77 25.55 -0.30
C ALA A 273 -16.06 26.15 -1.54
N SER A 274 -14.82 26.59 -1.34
CA SER A 274 -14.00 27.23 -2.36
C SER A 274 -13.18 26.19 -3.12
N ASN A 275 -13.25 26.20 -4.45
CA ASN A 275 -12.79 25.09 -5.29
C ASN A 275 -11.33 25.24 -5.78
N ASN A 276 -10.72 26.41 -5.68
CA ASN A 276 -9.40 26.69 -6.27
C ASN A 276 -8.29 26.69 -5.21
N VAL A 277 -7.43 25.65 -5.26
CA VAL A 277 -6.20 25.54 -4.46
C VAL A 277 -5.09 26.39 -5.07
N VAL A 278 -4.77 27.51 -4.42
CA VAL A 278 -3.70 28.43 -4.85
C VAL A 278 -2.54 28.36 -3.86
N VAL A 279 -1.58 27.49 -4.16
CA VAL A 279 -0.23 27.53 -3.58
C VAL A 279 0.43 28.79 -4.11
N ASN A 280 0.55 29.82 -3.27
CA ASN A 280 0.57 31.21 -3.75
C ASN A 280 1.98 31.84 -3.79
N ASN A 281 2.91 31.35 -2.96
CA ASN A 281 4.37 31.45 -3.12
C ASN A 281 5.08 30.56 -2.10
N VAL A 282 6.37 30.29 -2.30
CA VAL A 282 7.27 29.83 -1.21
C VAL A 282 7.97 31.08 -0.66
N SER A 283 7.97 31.28 0.65
CA SER A 283 8.57 32.49 1.24
C SER A 283 10.07 32.60 0.93
N ASP A 284 10.52 33.80 0.59
CA ASP A 284 11.91 34.21 0.33
C ASP A 284 12.63 33.59 -0.88
N LYS A 285 12.02 32.67 -1.64
CA LYS A 285 12.52 32.22 -2.95
C LYS A 285 11.48 32.40 -4.05
N LYS A 286 11.83 33.21 -5.06
CA LYS A 286 11.01 33.47 -6.26
C LYS A 286 11.23 32.36 -7.31
N ASP A 287 11.01 31.11 -6.89
CA ASP A 287 11.25 29.93 -7.73
C ASP A 287 10.08 29.75 -8.73
N ASP A 288 10.38 29.89 -10.02
CA ASP A 288 9.37 29.88 -11.08
C ASP A 288 8.72 28.49 -11.28
N TRP A 289 7.39 28.49 -11.41
CA TRP A 289 6.53 27.29 -11.47
C TRP A 289 6.81 26.32 -12.65
N TYR A 290 7.62 26.74 -13.62
CA TYR A 290 7.83 26.06 -14.90
C TYR A 290 8.49 24.67 -14.85
N ALA A 291 9.21 24.33 -13.77
CA ALA A 291 9.86 23.02 -13.64
C ALA A 291 8.91 21.88 -13.18
N GLY A 292 7.79 22.20 -12.52
CA GLY A 292 6.82 21.22 -12.01
C GLY A 292 7.27 20.43 -10.77
N TYR A 293 8.41 20.76 -10.16
CA TYR A 293 8.88 20.16 -8.90
C TYR A 293 9.70 21.17 -8.06
N PHE A 294 9.88 20.88 -6.77
CA PHE A 294 10.70 21.66 -5.83
C PHE A 294 11.98 20.90 -5.47
N THR A 295 13.13 21.59 -5.35
CA THR A 295 14.41 20.96 -4.95
C THR A 295 14.82 21.38 -3.54
N ILE A 296 15.08 20.40 -2.67
CA ILE A 296 15.29 20.57 -1.23
C ILE A 296 16.51 19.77 -0.77
N LYS A 297 17.44 20.37 -0.03
CA LYS A 297 18.62 19.62 0.47
C LYS A 297 18.25 18.80 1.71
N VAL A 298 18.88 17.63 1.89
CA VAL A 298 18.67 16.79 3.09
C VAL A 298 18.90 17.61 4.37
N GLY A 299 17.90 17.65 5.25
CA GLY A 299 17.92 18.42 6.49
C GLY A 299 17.27 19.82 6.41
N GLU A 300 17.14 20.43 5.23
CA GLU A 300 16.51 21.74 5.06
C GLU A 300 15.00 21.72 5.33
N LYS A 301 14.43 22.90 5.59
CA LYS A 301 13.01 23.15 5.83
C LYS A 301 12.47 24.23 4.90
N TYR A 302 11.25 24.05 4.38
CA TYR A 302 10.56 24.96 3.48
C TYR A 302 9.10 25.08 3.89
N LYS A 303 8.59 26.30 4.08
CA LYS A 303 7.17 26.52 4.36
C LYS A 303 6.38 26.71 3.08
N LEU A 304 5.27 25.98 2.94
CA LEU A 304 4.29 26.20 1.88
C LEU A 304 3.32 27.32 2.28
N ASP A 305 3.17 28.35 1.45
CA ASP A 305 2.02 29.26 1.54
C ASP A 305 0.89 28.73 0.65
N VAL A 306 -0.22 28.38 1.28
CA VAL A 306 -1.32 27.62 0.68
C VAL A 306 -2.62 28.34 0.99
N THR A 307 -3.28 28.84 -0.05
CA THR A 307 -4.46 29.69 0.06
C THR A 307 -5.60 29.18 -0.84
N THR A 308 -6.84 29.52 -0.51
CA THR A 308 -7.98 29.36 -1.42
C THR A 308 -8.22 30.66 -2.18
N SER A 309 -8.81 30.57 -3.37
CA SER A 309 -9.33 31.76 -4.09
C SER A 309 -10.84 31.62 -4.33
N PRO A 310 -11.69 32.47 -3.72
CA PRO A 310 -11.36 33.60 -2.84
C PRO A 310 -10.82 33.17 -1.46
N VAL A 311 -10.21 34.14 -0.76
CA VAL A 311 -9.38 33.95 0.45
C VAL A 311 -10.21 33.95 1.75
N GLU A 312 -11.43 34.49 1.75
CA GLU A 312 -12.13 34.95 2.96
C GLU A 312 -12.65 33.84 3.90
N HIS A 313 -12.54 32.56 3.52
CA HIS A 313 -13.10 31.41 4.26
C HIS A 313 -12.18 30.16 4.30
N ALA A 314 -10.86 30.34 4.41
CA ALA A 314 -9.91 29.24 4.43
C ALA A 314 -9.75 28.57 5.81
N ASP A 315 -10.21 27.32 5.95
CA ASP A 315 -9.67 26.36 6.93
C ASP A 315 -8.24 25.94 6.54
N SER A 316 -7.52 25.28 7.46
CA SER A 316 -6.20 24.71 7.17
C SER A 316 -6.25 23.63 6.06
N PRO A 317 -5.30 23.62 5.11
CA PRO A 317 -5.15 22.54 4.12
C PRO A 317 -4.99 21.16 4.78
N PHE A 318 -5.54 20.12 4.16
CA PHE A 318 -5.14 18.74 4.46
C PHE A 318 -3.96 18.34 3.58
N PHE A 319 -2.89 17.83 4.21
CA PHE A 319 -1.66 17.41 3.56
C PHE A 319 -1.54 15.88 3.57
N ARG A 320 -1.58 15.24 2.40
CA ARG A 320 -1.28 13.81 2.25
C ARG A 320 0.12 13.64 1.66
N ASN A 321 1.05 13.23 2.51
CA ASN A 321 2.39 12.85 2.09
C ASN A 321 2.40 11.36 1.71
N TRP A 322 2.83 11.04 0.49
CA TRP A 322 2.93 9.65 0.02
C TRP A 322 4.28 9.02 0.37
N ASP A 323 5.33 9.83 0.50
CA ASP A 323 6.74 9.40 0.55
C ASP A 323 7.39 9.85 1.86
N SER A 324 6.82 9.37 2.97
CA SER A 324 7.10 9.86 4.34
C SER A 324 8.50 9.55 4.90
N ASP A 325 9.33 8.76 4.20
CA ASP A 325 10.74 8.56 4.51
C ASP A 325 11.68 9.51 3.75
N ILE A 326 11.18 10.17 2.69
CA ILE A 326 11.92 11.10 1.83
C ILE A 326 11.66 12.54 2.26
N ILE A 327 10.39 12.90 2.47
CA ILE A 327 9.98 14.20 3.04
C ILE A 327 9.10 14.00 4.28
N SER A 328 9.14 14.97 5.18
CA SER A 328 8.10 15.19 6.20
C SER A 328 7.46 16.55 5.99
N ILE A 329 6.29 16.77 6.57
CA ILE A 329 5.64 18.08 6.72
C ILE A 329 5.19 18.24 8.18
N ASP A 330 4.72 19.41 8.58
CA ASP A 330 4.10 19.67 9.88
C ASP A 330 2.73 20.38 9.73
N ASP A 331 2.02 20.57 10.85
CA ASP A 331 0.68 21.19 10.87
C ASP A 331 0.67 22.67 10.42
N ASN A 332 1.84 23.30 10.30
CA ASN A 332 2.02 24.68 9.81
C ASN A 332 2.41 24.72 8.32
N GLY A 333 2.43 23.57 7.63
CA GLY A 333 2.83 23.46 6.23
C GLY A 333 4.34 23.49 6.00
N VAL A 334 5.17 23.21 7.02
CA VAL A 334 6.64 23.22 6.89
C VAL A 334 7.16 21.84 6.46
N VAL A 335 7.47 21.71 5.17
CA VAL A 335 8.13 20.55 4.58
C VAL A 335 9.59 20.47 5.06
N LYS A 336 10.12 19.27 5.30
CA LYS A 336 11.53 19.02 5.58
C LYS A 336 12.05 17.81 4.80
N GLY A 337 13.21 17.97 4.15
CA GLY A 337 13.92 16.87 3.49
C GLY A 337 14.55 15.92 4.52
N LEU A 338 14.26 14.63 4.40
CA LEU A 338 14.75 13.59 5.31
C LEU A 338 15.88 12.76 4.70
N LYS A 339 15.78 12.45 3.41
CA LYS A 339 16.60 11.48 2.68
C LYS A 339 16.54 11.80 1.20
N ALA A 340 17.66 11.69 0.47
CA ALA A 340 17.69 11.93 -0.97
C ALA A 340 16.77 10.96 -1.74
N GLY A 341 16.07 11.48 -2.76
CA GLY A 341 15.01 10.77 -3.49
C GLY A 341 13.89 11.70 -3.96
N GLU A 342 12.87 11.16 -4.60
CA GLU A 342 11.67 11.92 -5.00
C GLU A 342 10.49 11.65 -4.06
N GLY A 343 9.71 12.67 -3.72
CA GLY A 343 8.54 12.55 -2.87
C GLY A 343 7.34 13.37 -3.34
N THR A 344 6.14 12.86 -3.13
CA THR A 344 4.87 13.44 -3.57
C THR A 344 4.02 13.90 -2.40
N LEU A 345 3.58 15.15 -2.45
CA LEU A 345 2.67 15.75 -1.48
C LEU A 345 1.37 16.18 -2.18
N SER A 346 0.25 15.57 -1.82
CA SER A 346 -1.08 16.01 -2.26
C SER A 346 -1.68 16.97 -1.24
N ILE A 347 -2.03 18.17 -1.69
CA ILE A 347 -2.74 19.19 -0.90
C ILE A 347 -4.22 19.13 -1.27
N TYR A 348 -5.11 18.93 -0.30
CA TYR A 348 -6.55 18.81 -0.50
C TYR A 348 -7.33 20.02 0.06
N PHE A 349 -8.30 20.50 -0.71
CA PHE A 349 -9.41 21.36 -0.27
C PHE A 349 -10.69 20.98 -1.02
N ASN A 350 -11.80 20.79 -0.32
CA ASN A 350 -13.14 20.68 -0.90
C ASN A 350 -13.22 19.64 -2.02
N ASN A 351 -12.65 18.46 -1.77
CA ASN A 351 -12.51 17.31 -2.67
C ASN A 351 -11.67 17.54 -3.95
N ASN A 352 -11.22 18.76 -4.22
CA ASN A 352 -10.13 19.03 -5.15
C ASN A 352 -8.78 18.79 -4.47
N HIS A 353 -7.77 18.43 -5.26
CA HIS A 353 -6.41 18.24 -4.78
C HIS A 353 -5.36 18.74 -5.78
N LYS A 354 -4.20 19.15 -5.27
CA LYS A 354 -3.03 19.55 -6.07
C LYS A 354 -1.82 18.76 -5.60
N ASN A 355 -1.20 18.01 -6.51
CA ASN A 355 0.01 17.25 -6.25
C ASN A 355 1.24 18.15 -6.47
N LEU A 356 2.16 18.15 -5.51
CA LEU A 356 3.47 18.78 -5.59
C LEU A 356 4.55 17.69 -5.53
N ARG A 357 5.50 17.71 -6.46
CA ARG A 357 6.66 16.81 -6.49
C ARG A 357 7.86 17.51 -5.86
N PHE A 358 8.56 16.80 -4.98
CA PHE A 358 9.80 17.23 -4.34
C PHE A 358 10.94 16.32 -4.78
N ILE A 359 12.10 16.91 -5.07
CA ILE A 359 13.36 16.19 -5.29
C ILE A 359 14.29 16.56 -4.15
N VAL A 360 14.57 15.59 -3.29
CA VAL A 360 15.48 15.73 -2.17
C VAL A 360 16.89 15.35 -2.62
N VAL A 361 17.87 16.22 -2.38
CA VAL A 361 19.27 16.04 -2.81
C VAL A 361 20.24 16.11 -1.64
N ASP A 362 21.35 15.37 -1.73
CA ASP A 362 22.43 15.45 -0.73
C ASP A 362 23.21 16.77 -0.84
N ASP A 363 23.37 17.32 -2.05
CA ASP A 363 23.82 18.70 -2.30
C ASP A 363 23.29 19.24 -3.64
N TYR A 364 23.40 20.56 -3.86
CA TYR A 364 23.03 21.20 -5.13
C TYR A 364 24.11 20.99 -6.22
N PRO A 365 23.75 20.91 -7.52
CA PRO A 365 24.73 20.70 -8.58
C PRO A 365 25.55 21.95 -8.91
N SER A 366 26.80 21.76 -9.34
CA SER A 366 27.75 22.83 -9.70
C SER A 366 27.64 23.25 -11.17
N HIS A 367 27.67 24.55 -11.45
CA HIS A 367 27.51 25.12 -12.80
C HIS A 367 28.58 26.17 -13.13
N HIS A 368 28.67 26.58 -14.41
CA HIS A 368 29.57 27.63 -14.88
C HIS A 368 28.76 28.72 -15.60
N PRO A 369 28.75 29.98 -15.11
CA PRO A 369 28.01 31.07 -15.74
C PRO A 369 28.76 31.66 -16.94
N THR A 370 28.02 32.05 -17.97
CA THR A 370 28.47 32.76 -19.18
C THR A 370 28.15 34.25 -19.07
N ILE A 371 28.95 35.11 -19.71
CA ILE A 371 28.72 36.57 -19.76
C ILE A 371 28.65 36.99 -21.23
N ASP A 372 27.72 37.87 -21.56
CA ASP A 372 27.50 38.42 -22.91
C ASP A 372 27.20 39.93 -22.86
N ILE A 373 27.14 40.60 -24.00
CA ILE A 373 26.93 42.05 -24.14
C ILE A 373 25.77 42.38 -25.11
N GLU A 374 24.83 43.22 -24.68
CA GLU A 374 23.71 43.76 -25.47
C GLU A 374 23.88 45.29 -25.65
N THR A 375 23.46 45.86 -26.79
CA THR A 375 23.50 47.32 -27.02
C THR A 375 22.29 47.76 -27.85
N ASP A 376 21.88 49.04 -27.75
CA ASP A 376 20.79 49.61 -28.57
C ASP A 376 21.10 49.56 -30.06
N SER A 377 22.38 49.57 -30.42
CA SER A 377 22.83 49.27 -31.77
C SER A 377 22.78 47.77 -32.01
N LYS A 378 22.02 47.31 -32.99
CA LYS A 378 22.05 45.91 -33.47
C LYS A 378 23.35 45.57 -34.24
N LYS A 379 24.48 46.15 -33.82
CA LYS A 379 25.73 46.35 -34.56
C LYS A 379 26.90 45.66 -33.84
N PHE A 380 26.69 44.37 -33.61
CA PHE A 380 27.68 43.47 -33.02
C PHE A 380 28.33 42.63 -34.11
N PHE A 381 29.63 42.44 -34.00
CA PHE A 381 30.39 41.50 -34.81
C PHE A 381 31.06 40.47 -33.91
N ASP A 382 30.55 39.24 -33.95
CA ASP A 382 31.35 38.03 -33.68
C ASP A 382 32.27 37.76 -34.90
N GLY A 383 33.13 38.74 -35.17
CA GLY A 383 34.23 38.61 -36.13
C GLY A 383 35.45 38.11 -35.37
N SER A 384 35.96 36.93 -35.75
CA SER A 384 36.89 36.10 -34.98
C SER A 384 38.34 36.60 -34.91
N ASP A 385 38.52 37.87 -34.57
CA ASP A 385 39.79 38.55 -34.39
C ASP A 385 40.38 38.26 -32.99
N ASN A 386 40.95 37.05 -32.85
CA ASN A 386 41.50 36.48 -31.61
C ASN A 386 40.51 36.30 -30.44
N GLY A 387 39.23 36.03 -30.73
CA GLY A 387 38.23 35.65 -29.72
C GLY A 387 37.73 36.81 -28.86
N ARG A 388 37.59 38.00 -29.46
CA ARG A 388 37.14 39.23 -28.80
C ARG A 388 35.93 39.81 -29.53
N ILE A 389 34.90 40.22 -28.80
CA ILE A 389 33.68 40.81 -29.40
C ILE A 389 33.99 42.20 -29.96
N ASN A 390 33.51 42.50 -31.17
CA ASN A 390 33.62 43.84 -31.76
C ASN A 390 32.25 44.54 -31.75
N VAL A 391 32.21 45.80 -31.29
CA VAL A 391 31.02 46.64 -31.11
C VAL A 391 31.23 47.96 -31.86
N ILE A 392 30.17 48.58 -32.38
CA ILE A 392 30.26 49.82 -33.17
C ILE A 392 29.61 50.98 -32.41
N LEU A 393 30.33 52.11 -32.26
CA LEU A 393 29.89 53.23 -31.43
C LEU A 393 28.88 54.13 -32.16
N THR A 394 27.64 53.66 -32.25
CA THR A 394 26.48 54.47 -32.65
C THR A 394 25.28 54.31 -31.70
N SER A 395 25.48 53.77 -30.49
CA SER A 395 24.42 53.44 -29.52
C SER A 395 24.30 54.43 -28.36
N ASN A 396 23.10 54.49 -27.76
CA ASN A 396 22.84 55.23 -26.51
C ASN A 396 22.80 54.31 -25.27
N ARG A 397 22.67 52.99 -25.45
CA ARG A 397 22.55 51.98 -24.39
C ARG A 397 23.52 50.84 -24.67
N ASN A 398 24.19 50.38 -23.62
CA ASN A 398 25.13 49.27 -23.65
C ASN A 398 24.96 48.51 -22.33
N GLU A 399 24.77 47.20 -22.33
CA GLU A 399 24.45 46.36 -21.16
C GLU A 399 25.19 45.03 -21.25
N LEU A 400 25.50 44.41 -20.11
CA LEU A 400 26.11 43.08 -20.02
C LEU A 400 25.12 42.14 -19.33
N HIS A 401 24.87 40.98 -19.93
CA HIS A 401 23.96 39.94 -19.44
C HIS A 401 24.75 38.73 -18.95
N ILE A 402 24.11 37.93 -18.08
CA ILE A 402 24.71 36.72 -17.50
C ILE A 402 23.76 35.54 -17.72
N TYR A 403 24.27 34.48 -18.34
CA TYR A 403 23.50 33.31 -18.75
C TYR A 403 24.06 32.02 -18.15
N GLY A 404 23.22 31.01 -17.99
CA GLY A 404 23.62 29.70 -17.45
C GLY A 404 22.43 28.92 -16.93
N GLU A 405 22.49 27.60 -17.04
CA GLU A 405 21.48 26.72 -16.43
C GLU A 405 21.93 26.30 -15.01
N PRO A 406 21.02 26.22 -14.02
CA PRO A 406 19.66 26.77 -14.01
C PRO A 406 19.66 28.28 -13.71
N TYR A 407 18.78 29.03 -14.39
CA TYR A 407 18.74 30.49 -14.37
C TYR A 407 18.56 31.13 -12.97
N SER A 408 18.04 30.41 -11.98
CA SER A 408 17.72 30.91 -10.64
C SER A 408 18.94 31.27 -9.76
N LEU A 409 20.17 30.91 -10.16
CA LEU A 409 21.40 31.18 -9.41
C LEU A 409 22.26 32.33 -9.96
N ASN A 410 21.96 32.84 -11.16
CA ASN A 410 22.89 33.63 -11.98
C ASN A 410 23.14 35.09 -11.55
N SER A 411 22.42 35.64 -10.56
CA SER A 411 22.54 37.07 -10.23
C SER A 411 23.98 37.44 -9.80
N PRO A 412 24.62 38.45 -10.41
CA PRO A 412 25.97 38.89 -10.07
C PRO A 412 26.06 39.44 -8.64
N LEU A 413 27.07 38.97 -7.92
CA LEU A 413 27.45 39.48 -6.59
C LEU A 413 28.48 40.61 -6.70
N LYS A 414 29.35 40.58 -7.73
CA LYS A 414 30.39 41.59 -8.00
C LYS A 414 30.70 41.71 -9.50
N PHE A 415 31.03 42.93 -9.95
CA PHE A 415 31.53 43.25 -11.28
C PHE A 415 32.84 44.06 -11.18
N SER A 416 33.75 43.89 -12.15
CA SER A 416 34.97 44.70 -12.33
C SER A 416 35.46 44.65 -13.78
N TYR A 417 36.36 45.56 -14.17
CA TYR A 417 36.91 45.63 -15.53
C TYR A 417 38.38 46.05 -15.56
N ASP A 418 39.08 45.67 -16.62
CA ASP A 418 40.35 46.27 -17.06
C ASP A 418 40.11 46.96 -18.41
N GLY A 419 40.69 48.14 -18.66
CA GLY A 419 40.53 48.87 -19.93
C GLY A 419 40.82 50.37 -19.81
N PRO A 420 40.55 51.18 -20.86
CA PRO A 420 40.67 52.63 -20.85
C PRO A 420 39.93 53.34 -19.70
N ASP A 421 40.54 54.39 -19.17
CA ASP A 421 39.92 55.30 -18.19
C ASP A 421 38.68 55.99 -18.76
N GLY A 422 37.62 56.08 -17.95
CA GLY A 422 36.41 56.86 -18.25
C GLY A 422 35.11 56.04 -18.40
N LEU A 423 35.19 54.70 -18.40
CA LEU A 423 34.01 53.83 -18.40
C LEU A 423 33.10 54.10 -17.18
N LYS A 424 31.79 54.17 -17.40
CA LYS A 424 30.77 54.36 -16.34
C LYS A 424 29.71 53.27 -16.41
N TYR A 425 29.26 52.75 -15.27
CA TYR A 425 28.29 51.65 -15.23
C TYR A 425 27.38 51.65 -13.99
N GLU A 426 26.35 50.78 -13.99
CA GLU A 426 25.43 50.44 -12.89
C GLU A 426 25.13 48.93 -12.91
N ILE A 427 24.66 48.33 -11.81
CA ILE A 427 24.30 46.90 -11.71
C ILE A 427 22.81 46.79 -11.35
N GLN A 428 22.06 45.94 -12.05
CA GLN A 428 20.64 45.68 -11.80
C GLN A 428 20.32 44.19 -11.98
N ASP A 429 19.76 43.54 -10.95
CA ASP A 429 19.41 42.12 -10.87
C ASP A 429 20.38 41.12 -11.51
N ASP A 430 20.22 40.77 -12.80
CA ASP A 430 21.04 39.83 -13.58
C ASP A 430 22.04 40.49 -14.57
N LYS A 431 22.19 41.82 -14.51
CA LYS A 431 22.82 42.65 -15.57
C LYS A 431 23.71 43.78 -15.06
N VAL A 432 24.57 44.29 -15.95
CA VAL A 432 25.42 45.48 -15.72
C VAL A 432 25.27 46.48 -16.87
N ILE A 433 24.74 47.68 -16.58
CA ILE A 433 24.43 48.71 -17.58
C ILE A 433 25.63 49.66 -17.73
N LEU A 434 26.23 49.71 -18.93
CA LEU A 434 27.34 50.59 -19.30
C LEU A 434 26.80 51.93 -19.86
N LYS A 435 27.05 53.03 -19.14
CA LYS A 435 26.48 54.36 -19.39
C LYS A 435 27.36 55.31 -20.22
N SER A 436 28.63 54.98 -20.43
CA SER A 436 29.56 55.74 -21.28
C SER A 436 30.78 54.88 -21.57
N VAL A 437 31.16 54.74 -22.85
CA VAL A 437 32.21 53.83 -23.30
C VAL A 437 33.12 54.50 -24.36
N PRO A 438 34.39 54.80 -24.02
CA PRO A 438 35.40 55.23 -25.00
C PRO A 438 35.77 54.14 -26.03
N VAL A 439 36.24 54.57 -27.22
CA VAL A 439 36.92 53.71 -28.20
C VAL A 439 38.12 53.01 -27.53
N GLY A 440 38.20 51.69 -27.62
CA GLY A 440 39.30 50.92 -27.03
C GLY A 440 38.98 49.42 -26.89
N GLU A 441 39.79 48.73 -26.11
CA GLU A 441 39.65 47.31 -25.74
C GLU A 441 39.44 47.17 -24.21
N TYR A 442 38.57 46.26 -23.78
CA TYR A 442 38.19 46.05 -22.38
C TYR A 442 38.10 44.56 -22.03
N THR A 443 38.37 44.22 -20.77
CA THR A 443 38.12 42.88 -20.17
C THR A 443 37.19 43.02 -18.97
N PHE A 444 35.97 42.50 -19.07
CA PHE A 444 34.97 42.47 -18.00
C PHE A 444 35.08 41.19 -17.15
N LYS A 445 34.73 41.26 -15.85
CA LYS A 445 34.88 40.17 -14.88
C LYS A 445 33.70 40.17 -13.89
N ILE A 446 33.06 39.02 -13.68
CA ILE A 446 31.85 38.88 -12.84
C ILE A 446 31.93 37.65 -11.94
N THR A 447 31.39 37.75 -10.72
CA THR A 447 31.25 36.64 -9.75
C THR A 447 29.78 36.47 -9.34
N THR A 448 29.26 35.25 -9.34
CA THR A 448 27.87 34.87 -9.00
C THR A 448 27.65 34.53 -7.51
N ARG A 449 26.40 34.28 -7.10
CA ARG A 449 26.01 34.01 -5.70
C ARG A 449 26.62 32.74 -5.09
N ASP A 450 26.89 31.74 -5.91
CA ASP A 450 27.55 30.47 -5.55
C ASP A 450 29.09 30.60 -5.47
N GLY A 451 29.65 31.72 -5.92
CA GLY A 451 31.09 31.99 -5.97
C GLY A 451 31.79 31.66 -7.29
N ALA A 452 31.07 31.14 -8.31
CA ALA A 452 31.64 30.97 -9.65
C ALA A 452 32.01 32.35 -10.26
N THR A 453 32.97 32.37 -11.19
CA THR A 453 33.54 33.62 -11.73
C THR A 453 33.95 33.48 -13.19
N SER A 454 33.53 34.44 -14.02
CA SER A 454 33.71 34.43 -15.49
C SER A 454 34.19 35.79 -16.03
N LYS A 455 34.59 35.84 -17.30
CA LYS A 455 35.20 37.02 -17.97
C LYS A 455 34.76 37.16 -19.43
N LEU A 456 34.89 38.37 -19.99
CA LEU A 456 34.58 38.69 -21.39
C LEU A 456 35.50 39.80 -21.94
N ASP A 457 36.01 39.67 -23.17
CA ASP A 457 36.88 40.66 -23.85
C ASP A 457 36.16 41.34 -25.03
N VAL A 458 36.22 42.68 -25.12
CA VAL A 458 35.40 43.51 -26.05
C VAL A 458 36.19 44.70 -26.64
N ARG A 459 35.92 45.10 -27.90
CA ARG A 459 36.51 46.24 -28.64
C ARG A 459 35.47 47.12 -29.35
N PHE A 460 35.69 48.44 -29.47
CA PHE A 460 34.73 49.43 -30.03
C PHE A 460 35.23 50.19 -31.33
N LYS A 461 34.37 50.43 -32.37
CA LYS A 461 34.73 50.89 -33.77
C LYS A 461 33.77 51.92 -34.49
N GLN A 462 34.02 52.29 -35.78
CA GLN A 462 33.33 53.31 -36.67
C GLN A 462 33.27 52.89 -38.20
N MET A 463 32.61 53.61 -39.15
CA MET A 463 32.09 53.09 -40.48
C MET A 463 32.32 53.89 -41.82
N ALA A 464 31.79 53.36 -42.96
CA ALA A 464 32.12 53.62 -44.41
C ALA A 464 30.94 54.02 -45.38
N THR A 465 31.08 53.98 -46.74
CA THR A 465 30.27 54.79 -47.73
C THR A 465 29.58 54.23 -49.02
N ASP A 466 30.24 53.68 -50.09
CA ASP A 466 29.69 53.68 -51.51
C ASP A 466 29.94 52.39 -52.39
N PHE A 467 29.22 52.13 -53.53
CA PHE A 467 29.03 50.76 -54.16
C PHE A 467 28.92 50.55 -55.72
N ASP A 468 28.93 49.28 -56.22
CA ASP A 468 28.70 48.80 -57.65
C ASP A 468 27.89 47.47 -57.85
N CYS A 469 27.09 47.27 -58.95
CA CYS A 469 26.14 46.11 -59.13
C CYS A 469 25.77 45.67 -60.60
N PRO A 470 24.99 44.56 -60.84
CA PRO A 470 24.67 43.95 -62.17
C PRO A 470 23.22 44.16 -62.74
N GLU A 471 22.83 43.51 -63.87
CA GLU A 471 21.66 43.87 -64.72
C GLU A 471 20.37 42.96 -64.77
N GLU A 472 20.40 41.61 -64.76
CA GLU A 472 19.17 40.74 -64.88
C GLU A 472 19.29 39.39 -64.12
N VAL A 473 18.17 38.88 -63.56
CA VAL A 473 18.07 37.68 -62.67
C VAL A 473 16.78 36.84 -62.96
N TYR A 474 16.73 35.57 -62.47
CA TYR A 474 15.64 34.60 -62.68
C TYR A 474 15.43 33.68 -61.45
N VAL A 475 14.18 33.35 -61.09
CA VAL A 475 13.82 32.55 -59.88
C VAL A 475 12.89 31.35 -60.22
N PRO A 476 13.21 30.11 -59.80
CA PRO A 476 12.34 28.92 -59.97
C PRO A 476 11.27 28.71 -58.87
N ALA A 477 10.28 27.86 -59.18
CA ALA A 477 9.25 27.42 -58.23
C ALA A 477 9.83 26.70 -56.99
N GLY A 478 9.48 27.16 -55.78
CA GLY A 478 9.94 26.54 -54.52
C GLY A 478 11.45 26.70 -54.28
N VAL A 479 12.03 27.79 -54.77
CA VAL A 479 13.41 28.22 -54.51
C VAL A 479 13.35 29.60 -53.89
N ASP A 480 13.64 29.68 -52.59
CA ASP A 480 13.34 30.89 -51.80
C ASP A 480 14.39 32.00 -51.96
N LYS A 481 15.54 31.74 -52.60
CA LYS A 481 16.67 32.68 -52.71
C LYS A 481 17.50 32.50 -53.99
N VAL A 482 17.98 33.59 -54.58
CA VAL A 482 18.95 33.63 -55.71
C VAL A 482 20.00 34.74 -55.49
N GLU A 483 21.29 34.46 -55.72
CA GLU A 483 22.41 35.35 -55.33
C GLU A 483 23.17 36.00 -56.52
N ALA A 484 23.72 37.20 -56.30
CA ALA A 484 24.55 38.01 -57.20
C ALA A 484 25.62 38.80 -56.40
N ARG A 485 26.45 39.65 -57.04
CA ARG A 485 27.65 40.26 -56.38
C ARG A 485 27.80 41.78 -56.53
N VAL A 486 28.41 42.40 -55.51
CA VAL A 486 28.65 43.85 -55.34
C VAL A 486 30.05 44.10 -54.74
N SER A 487 30.45 45.37 -54.57
CA SER A 487 31.64 45.81 -53.83
C SER A 487 31.41 47.18 -53.18
N LEU A 488 32.19 47.53 -52.14
CA LEU A 488 32.07 48.80 -51.38
C LEU A 488 33.41 49.57 -51.31
N LYS A 489 33.36 50.86 -50.94
CA LYS A 489 34.53 51.78 -50.88
C LYS A 489 34.98 52.09 -49.45
N SER A 490 35.77 51.19 -48.88
CA SER A 490 36.45 51.29 -47.58
C SER A 490 37.68 50.37 -47.55
N GLU A 491 38.59 50.56 -46.60
CA GLU A 491 39.76 49.68 -46.44
C GLU A 491 39.44 48.30 -45.83
N TYR A 492 38.23 48.11 -45.28
CA TYR A 492 37.89 46.92 -44.46
C TYR A 492 36.66 46.11 -44.92
N ASP A 493 35.91 46.58 -45.94
CA ASP A 493 34.50 46.16 -46.12
C ASP A 493 34.15 45.68 -47.55
N TYR A 494 33.35 44.62 -47.66
CA TYR A 494 32.82 44.05 -48.93
C TYR A 494 31.40 43.48 -48.74
N GLY A 495 30.74 42.99 -49.81
CA GLY A 495 29.39 42.39 -49.70
C GLY A 495 28.79 41.93 -51.04
N TYR A 496 27.73 41.11 -50.95
CA TYR A 496 27.01 40.51 -52.10
C TYR A 496 25.57 41.05 -52.24
N ILE A 497 24.81 40.58 -53.22
CA ILE A 497 23.38 40.91 -53.41
C ILE A 497 22.56 39.64 -53.45
N ASP A 498 21.50 39.57 -52.66
CA ASP A 498 20.56 38.46 -52.64
C ASP A 498 19.15 38.91 -53.03
N PHE A 499 18.48 38.08 -53.82
CA PHE A 499 17.07 38.17 -54.16
C PHE A 499 16.33 37.08 -53.40
N ASP A 500 15.64 37.47 -52.33
CA ASP A 500 14.72 36.59 -51.60
C ASP A 500 13.36 36.56 -52.32
N TYR A 501 12.72 35.40 -52.35
CA TYR A 501 11.44 35.20 -53.03
C TYR A 501 10.24 35.56 -52.14
N SER A 502 10.41 35.60 -50.81
CA SER A 502 9.33 35.91 -49.88
C SER A 502 8.97 37.40 -49.81
N ASP A 503 9.94 38.30 -50.05
CA ASP A 503 9.78 39.77 -50.06
C ASP A 503 10.60 40.41 -51.21
N ILE A 504 10.01 40.57 -52.40
CA ILE A 504 10.68 41.14 -53.60
C ILE A 504 11.00 42.65 -53.47
N ASP A 505 10.56 43.30 -52.39
CA ASP A 505 11.00 44.65 -51.99
C ASP A 505 12.47 44.71 -51.50
N CYS A 506 13.07 43.58 -51.08
CA CYS A 506 14.35 43.54 -50.36
C CYS A 506 15.52 42.95 -51.16
N ILE A 507 16.60 43.73 -51.30
CA ILE A 507 17.89 43.27 -51.80
C ILE A 507 18.82 43.08 -50.59
N TYR A 508 19.13 41.83 -50.24
CA TYR A 508 19.94 41.56 -49.05
C TYR A 508 21.45 41.64 -49.34
N PHE A 509 22.23 42.00 -48.32
CA PHE A 509 23.69 42.04 -48.36
C PHE A 509 24.25 41.02 -47.38
N ASP A 510 25.14 40.14 -47.85
CA ASP A 510 25.94 39.28 -46.96
C ASP A 510 26.82 40.16 -46.04
N GLN A 511 26.58 40.09 -44.74
CA GLN A 511 26.91 41.15 -43.77
C GLN A 511 28.35 41.09 -43.23
N GLN A 512 29.31 40.58 -44.00
CA GLN A 512 30.71 40.64 -43.61
C GLN A 512 31.30 42.04 -43.80
N TYR A 513 31.05 42.86 -42.76
CA TYR A 513 31.72 44.11 -42.37
C TYR A 513 31.12 45.45 -42.83
N CYS A 514 30.01 45.51 -43.58
CA CYS A 514 29.33 46.80 -43.85
C CYS A 514 27.80 46.79 -43.70
N GLU A 515 27.27 47.76 -42.93
CA GLU A 515 25.84 47.92 -42.66
C GLU A 515 25.18 48.94 -43.60
N ARG A 516 24.91 48.53 -44.85
CA ARG A 516 24.21 49.40 -45.82
C ARG A 516 23.14 48.60 -46.57
N ILE A 517 21.89 49.10 -46.54
CA ILE A 517 20.74 48.50 -47.25
C ILE A 517 20.84 48.72 -48.77
N MET A 518 20.23 47.82 -49.56
CA MET A 518 19.55 48.20 -50.81
C MET A 518 18.06 47.80 -50.80
N ASN A 519 17.18 48.72 -51.22
CA ASN A 519 15.75 48.44 -51.41
C ASN A 519 15.40 48.52 -52.91
N SER A 520 14.39 47.76 -53.33
CA SER A 520 13.73 47.93 -54.63
C SER A 520 12.65 49.03 -54.58
N SER A 521 11.70 49.00 -55.53
CA SER A 521 10.68 50.02 -55.71
C SER A 521 9.33 49.51 -56.23
N GLU A 522 9.26 48.24 -56.64
CA GLU A 522 8.10 47.63 -57.32
C GLU A 522 8.05 46.14 -56.95
N ASN A 523 6.89 45.66 -56.48
CA ASN A 523 6.68 44.24 -56.18
C ASN A 523 6.33 43.43 -57.43
N ILE A 524 6.63 42.13 -57.40
CA ILE A 524 6.28 41.16 -58.45
C ILE A 524 5.54 40.00 -57.78
N ASP A 525 4.27 39.80 -58.13
CA ASP A 525 3.46 38.73 -57.54
C ASP A 525 3.97 37.32 -57.84
N TYR A 526 3.61 36.36 -56.99
CA TYR A 526 3.82 34.93 -57.19
C TYR A 526 3.22 34.46 -58.54
N GLY A 527 4.11 34.28 -59.53
CA GLY A 527 3.81 33.93 -60.94
C GLY A 527 4.07 35.05 -61.97
N GLY A 528 4.73 36.15 -61.58
CA GLY A 528 4.92 37.36 -62.39
C GLY A 528 6.31 37.58 -63.03
N VAL A 529 6.49 38.78 -63.61
CA VAL A 529 7.69 39.30 -64.30
C VAL A 529 7.77 40.83 -64.10
N GLY A 530 8.95 41.42 -63.81
CA GLY A 530 9.08 42.87 -63.57
C GLY A 530 10.49 43.46 -63.51
N GLU A 531 10.59 44.75 -63.14
CA GLU A 531 11.83 45.52 -62.96
C GLU A 531 12.03 45.98 -61.50
N VAL A 532 13.28 46.16 -61.09
CA VAL A 532 13.73 46.31 -59.70
C VAL A 532 14.77 47.44 -59.60
N THR A 533 14.78 48.20 -58.50
CA THR A 533 15.78 49.25 -58.21
C THR A 533 16.73 48.78 -57.08
N ALA A 534 17.90 49.40 -56.92
CA ALA A 534 18.84 49.10 -55.84
C ALA A 534 19.43 50.41 -55.27
N ASN A 535 19.26 50.67 -53.99
CA ASN A 535 19.45 51.99 -53.37
C ASN A 535 20.35 51.93 -52.11
N LEU A 536 21.59 52.41 -52.13
CA LEU A 536 22.48 52.39 -50.96
C LEU A 536 22.09 53.46 -49.92
N TYR A 537 21.92 53.06 -48.66
CA TYR A 537 21.59 53.94 -47.54
C TYR A 537 22.67 53.99 -46.44
N ASP A 538 22.58 55.01 -45.57
CA ASP A 538 23.53 55.27 -44.47
C ASP A 538 23.37 54.36 -43.24
N ASP A 539 22.15 53.88 -42.99
CA ASP A 539 21.78 52.96 -41.91
C ASP A 539 20.54 52.15 -42.36
N TYR A 540 20.27 51.01 -41.73
CA TYR A 540 19.09 50.19 -41.95
C TYR A 540 17.78 50.92 -41.60
N TRP A 541 17.80 51.74 -40.54
CA TRP A 541 16.58 52.30 -39.93
C TRP A 541 16.27 53.72 -40.40
N ASP A 542 17.27 54.60 -40.49
CA ASP A 542 17.06 56.02 -40.82
C ASP A 542 17.03 56.30 -42.34
N LYS A 543 17.29 55.26 -43.17
CA LYS A 543 17.17 55.19 -44.64
C LYS A 543 17.49 56.49 -45.40
N LYS A 544 18.58 57.16 -45.01
CA LYS A 544 19.12 58.32 -45.73
C LYS A 544 19.90 57.87 -46.97
N LEU A 545 19.39 58.22 -48.16
CA LEU A 545 19.90 57.74 -49.45
C LEU A 545 21.29 58.31 -49.76
N ILE A 546 22.19 57.45 -50.27
CA ILE A 546 23.56 57.80 -50.65
C ILE A 546 23.88 57.46 -52.12
N ALA A 547 23.36 56.36 -52.70
CA ALA A 547 23.53 56.04 -54.14
C ALA A 547 22.39 55.13 -54.69
N SER A 548 22.24 54.96 -56.02
CA SER A 548 21.13 54.18 -56.63
C SER A 548 21.40 53.62 -58.06
N LYS A 549 20.90 52.41 -58.40
CA LYS A 549 21.06 51.61 -59.66
C LYS A 549 19.79 50.73 -59.95
N LYS A 550 19.69 49.94 -61.07
CA LYS A 550 18.46 49.18 -61.52
C LYS A 550 18.73 47.77 -62.14
N ILE A 551 17.76 46.83 -62.06
CA ILE A 551 17.82 45.36 -62.37
C ILE A 551 16.45 44.76 -62.88
N LYS A 552 16.37 43.49 -63.35
CA LYS A 552 15.18 42.74 -63.90
C LYS A 552 14.96 41.31 -63.34
N VAL A 553 13.70 40.80 -63.19
CA VAL A 553 13.34 39.52 -62.48
C VAL A 553 12.10 38.74 -63.06
N LYS A 554 11.96 37.41 -62.81
CA LYS A 554 10.85 36.47 -63.23
C LYS A 554 10.62 35.27 -62.25
N VAL A 555 9.38 34.72 -62.11
CA VAL A 555 8.90 33.93 -60.91
C VAL A 555 7.80 32.82 -61.17
N ASP A 556 7.52 31.86 -60.22
CA ASP A 556 6.49 30.75 -60.26
C ASP A 556 5.85 30.39 -58.85
N GLY A 557 4.51 30.24 -58.65
CA GLY A 557 3.93 29.73 -57.36
C GLY A 557 2.39 29.72 -57.09
N TRP A 558 1.97 29.71 -55.80
CA TRP A 558 0.56 29.86 -55.33
C TRP A 558 -0.04 31.24 -55.65
N SER A 559 -1.35 31.35 -55.92
CA SER A 559 -1.99 32.63 -56.28
C SER A 559 -2.59 33.38 -55.08
N SER A 560 -2.18 34.64 -54.91
CA SER A 560 -2.67 35.60 -53.89
C SER A 560 -4.12 36.05 -54.12
N ASP A 561 -4.48 36.39 -55.36
CA ASP A 561 -5.83 36.87 -55.73
C ASP A 561 -6.95 35.86 -55.45
N PHE A 562 -6.62 34.56 -55.42
CA PHE A 562 -7.59 33.49 -55.26
C PHE A 562 -7.07 32.44 -54.26
N ASN A 563 -7.39 32.63 -52.97
CA ASN A 563 -7.02 31.85 -51.76
C ASN A 563 -7.26 30.31 -51.75
N ASN A 564 -7.35 29.66 -52.91
CA ASN A 564 -7.64 28.23 -53.09
C ASN A 564 -6.93 27.60 -54.31
N TYR A 565 -6.09 28.34 -55.04
CA TYR A 565 -5.55 27.95 -56.37
C TYR A 565 -4.02 27.93 -56.42
N TYR A 566 -3.46 26.90 -57.07
CA TYR A 566 -2.02 26.70 -57.26
C TYR A 566 -1.62 26.69 -58.74
N LEU A 567 -0.50 27.34 -59.08
CA LEU A 567 0.10 27.31 -60.42
C LEU A 567 1.48 26.65 -60.41
N LYS A 568 1.74 25.87 -61.46
CA LYS A 568 3.04 25.26 -61.78
C LYS A 568 3.27 25.36 -63.29
N GLY A 569 3.54 26.57 -63.77
CA GLY A 569 3.37 26.98 -65.18
C GLY A 569 1.92 26.94 -65.72
N LYS A 570 0.97 26.34 -64.98
CA LYS A 570 -0.48 26.29 -65.25
C LYS A 570 -1.24 25.82 -63.99
N LEU A 571 -2.56 25.96 -63.99
CA LEU A 571 -3.47 25.55 -62.91
C LEU A 571 -3.39 24.05 -62.56
N ALA A 572 -3.37 23.75 -61.25
CA ALA A 572 -3.38 22.38 -60.71
C ALA A 572 -4.79 21.76 -60.60
N THR A 573 -4.88 20.42 -60.72
CA THR A 573 -6.13 19.64 -60.57
C THR A 573 -5.86 18.24 -59.99
N GLY A 574 -6.88 17.62 -59.40
CA GLY A 574 -6.81 16.28 -58.80
C GLY A 574 -6.09 16.25 -57.46
N TRP A 575 -5.66 15.05 -57.03
CA TRP A 575 -4.76 14.88 -55.90
C TRP A 575 -3.40 15.52 -56.20
N GLN A 576 -2.89 16.31 -55.26
CA GLN A 576 -1.58 16.96 -55.35
C GLN A 576 -0.87 16.85 -54.00
N ILE A 577 0.45 16.69 -54.04
CA ILE A 577 1.32 16.82 -52.88
C ILE A 577 2.10 18.12 -53.03
N ILE A 578 1.95 19.01 -52.05
CA ILE A 578 2.61 20.32 -51.98
C ILE A 578 3.19 20.40 -50.57
N ASP A 579 4.50 20.67 -50.46
CA ASP A 579 5.23 20.84 -49.19
C ASP A 579 5.01 19.68 -48.18
N GLY A 580 4.97 18.46 -48.70
CA GLY A 580 4.73 17.22 -47.95
C GLY A 580 3.27 16.95 -47.55
N LYS A 581 2.35 17.90 -47.82
CA LYS A 581 0.93 17.83 -47.47
C LYS A 581 0.08 17.44 -48.68
N THR A 582 -1.00 16.70 -48.43
CA THR A 582 -1.91 16.18 -49.46
C THR A 582 -3.15 17.06 -49.60
N TYR A 583 -3.44 17.49 -50.84
CA TYR A 583 -4.58 18.32 -51.22
C TYR A 583 -5.37 17.67 -52.36
N TYR A 584 -6.65 18.02 -52.51
CA TYR A 584 -7.48 17.61 -53.65
C TYR A 584 -8.14 18.83 -54.33
N PHE A 585 -7.74 19.12 -55.57
CA PHE A 585 -8.20 20.27 -56.35
C PHE A 585 -9.26 19.89 -57.39
N LYS A 586 -10.47 20.44 -57.26
CA LYS A 586 -11.55 20.32 -58.26
C LYS A 586 -11.73 21.64 -59.00
N ASN A 587 -11.54 21.64 -60.32
CA ASN A 587 -11.56 22.84 -61.17
C ASN A 587 -10.62 23.97 -60.66
N GLY A 588 -9.45 23.59 -60.15
CA GLY A 588 -8.45 24.50 -59.58
C GLY A 588 -8.65 24.87 -58.11
N LYS A 589 -9.80 24.53 -57.49
CA LYS A 589 -10.14 24.88 -56.11
C LYS A 589 -10.06 23.67 -55.16
N TYR A 590 -9.46 23.81 -53.98
CA TYR A 590 -9.53 22.75 -52.94
C TYR A 590 -10.93 22.62 -52.31
N VAL A 591 -11.15 21.58 -51.49
CA VAL A 591 -12.48 21.23 -50.95
C VAL A 591 -12.48 20.67 -49.52
N ASP A 592 -13.40 21.16 -48.68
CA ASP A 592 -13.68 20.59 -47.34
C ASP A 592 -14.42 19.24 -47.39
N PHE A 593 -14.52 18.57 -46.23
CA PHE A 593 -15.11 17.24 -45.97
C PHE A 593 -16.07 16.75 -47.07
N LYS A 594 -15.62 15.77 -47.86
CA LYS A 594 -16.37 15.25 -49.01
C LYS A 594 -16.16 13.75 -49.20
N LYS A 595 -17.17 13.17 -49.85
CA LYS A 595 -17.10 11.84 -50.47
C LYS A 595 -16.38 11.98 -51.82
N ILE A 596 -15.22 11.35 -51.96
CA ILE A 596 -14.40 11.30 -53.18
C ILE A 596 -14.23 9.84 -53.56
N ASP A 597 -14.57 9.47 -54.79
CA ASP A 597 -14.41 8.11 -55.34
C ASP A 597 -14.93 6.98 -54.42
N ASN A 598 -16.11 7.25 -53.84
CA ASN A 598 -16.87 6.47 -52.85
C ASN A 598 -16.38 6.44 -51.39
N ASP A 599 -15.19 6.93 -51.07
CA ASP A 599 -14.71 7.05 -49.69
C ASP A 599 -14.87 8.47 -49.13
N TYR A 600 -14.88 8.62 -47.81
CA TYR A 600 -14.99 9.93 -47.13
C TYR A 600 -13.61 10.38 -46.65
N TYR A 601 -13.27 11.64 -46.91
CA TYR A 601 -12.02 12.27 -46.52
C TYR A 601 -12.33 13.57 -45.75
N TYR A 602 -11.53 13.84 -44.71
CA TYR A 602 -11.56 15.12 -44.00
C TYR A 602 -10.36 15.98 -44.40
N PHE A 603 -10.63 17.27 -44.61
CA PHE A 603 -9.64 18.29 -44.88
C PHE A 603 -9.86 19.41 -43.86
N ASN A 604 -8.78 19.99 -43.33
CA ASN A 604 -8.87 21.13 -42.41
C ASN A 604 -9.18 22.43 -43.16
N ASN A 605 -9.33 23.54 -42.42
CA ASN A 605 -9.66 24.86 -42.98
C ASN A 605 -8.60 25.44 -43.96
N MET A 606 -7.43 24.80 -44.09
CA MET A 606 -6.36 25.14 -45.05
C MET A 606 -6.37 24.21 -46.27
N GLY A 607 -7.34 23.29 -46.37
CA GLY A 607 -7.45 22.30 -47.44
C GLY A 607 -6.58 21.05 -47.28
N GLU A 608 -5.92 20.88 -46.12
CA GLU A 608 -4.95 19.81 -45.88
C GLU A 608 -5.66 18.53 -45.43
N MET A 609 -5.39 17.40 -46.10
CA MET A 609 -6.01 16.11 -45.76
C MET A 609 -5.58 15.63 -44.37
N GLN A 610 -6.54 15.26 -43.53
CA GLN A 610 -6.32 14.82 -42.16
C GLN A 610 -6.37 13.29 -42.03
N THR A 611 -5.62 12.76 -41.05
CA THR A 611 -5.59 11.35 -40.66
C THR A 611 -5.75 11.21 -39.14
N GLY A 612 -5.85 9.99 -38.62
CA GLY A 612 -6.03 9.69 -37.20
C GLY A 612 -7.44 10.01 -36.68
N TRP A 613 -7.56 10.16 -35.35
CA TRP A 613 -8.81 10.55 -34.68
C TRP A 613 -9.09 12.05 -34.85
N GLN A 614 -10.29 12.36 -35.33
CA GLN A 614 -10.75 13.72 -35.63
C GLN A 614 -12.14 13.93 -35.01
N TYR A 615 -12.35 15.08 -34.36
CA TYR A 615 -13.63 15.41 -33.71
C TYR A 615 -14.46 16.30 -34.63
N ILE A 616 -15.53 15.75 -35.21
CA ILE A 616 -16.29 16.38 -36.30
C ILE A 616 -17.79 16.28 -36.01
N ASN A 617 -18.48 17.42 -36.02
CA ASN A 617 -19.93 17.50 -35.73
C ASN A 617 -20.31 16.82 -34.40
N SER A 618 -19.56 17.15 -33.35
CA SER A 618 -19.70 16.64 -31.98
C SER A 618 -19.41 15.14 -31.77
N VAL A 619 -18.81 14.46 -32.76
CA VAL A 619 -18.53 13.01 -32.70
C VAL A 619 -17.10 12.71 -33.16
N TYR A 620 -16.41 11.78 -32.48
CA TYR A 620 -15.11 11.28 -32.91
C TYR A 620 -15.24 10.34 -34.11
N ARG A 621 -14.33 10.52 -35.08
CA ARG A 621 -14.22 9.74 -36.32
C ARG A 621 -12.75 9.41 -36.56
N TYR A 622 -12.45 8.25 -37.13
CA TYR A 622 -11.08 7.88 -37.47
C TYR A 622 -10.84 7.92 -38.99
N PHE A 623 -9.69 8.44 -39.41
CA PHE A 623 -9.24 8.46 -40.79
C PHE A 623 -7.91 7.71 -40.90
N ASN A 624 -7.86 6.73 -41.80
CA ASN A 624 -6.69 5.90 -42.04
C ASN A 624 -5.50 6.73 -42.57
N SER A 625 -4.31 6.13 -42.64
CA SER A 625 -3.11 6.79 -43.19
C SER A 625 -3.21 7.17 -44.67
N ASP A 626 -4.17 6.61 -45.42
CA ASP A 626 -4.52 7.02 -46.79
C ASP A 626 -5.63 8.08 -46.84
N GLY A 627 -6.03 8.64 -45.69
CA GLY A 627 -7.05 9.68 -45.55
C GLY A 627 -8.50 9.17 -45.52
N LYS A 628 -8.74 7.86 -45.67
CA LYS A 628 -10.09 7.30 -45.73
C LYS A 628 -10.72 7.12 -44.36
N MET A 629 -11.95 7.58 -44.19
CA MET A 629 -12.72 7.38 -42.95
C MET A 629 -12.99 5.89 -42.68
N ALA A 630 -12.53 5.39 -41.54
CA ALA A 630 -12.84 4.04 -41.06
C ALA A 630 -14.33 3.93 -40.69
N ARG A 631 -14.92 2.77 -41.00
CA ARG A 631 -16.35 2.44 -40.79
C ARG A 631 -16.49 0.96 -40.48
N ALA A 632 -17.48 0.61 -39.66
CA ALA A 632 -17.84 -0.76 -39.28
C ALA A 632 -16.64 -1.63 -38.82
N THR A 633 -15.71 -1.05 -38.06
CA THR A 633 -14.43 -1.70 -37.74
C THR A 633 -13.87 -1.27 -36.39
N ILE A 634 -13.00 -2.12 -35.84
CA ILE A 634 -12.13 -1.77 -34.72
C ILE A 634 -10.87 -1.08 -35.27
N VAL A 635 -10.42 -0.02 -34.60
CA VAL A 635 -9.12 0.65 -34.78
C VAL A 635 -8.68 1.26 -33.44
N ASP A 636 -7.39 1.20 -33.10
CA ASP A 636 -6.82 1.69 -31.82
C ASP A 636 -7.55 1.18 -30.56
N ASN A 637 -7.98 -0.08 -30.56
CA ASN A 637 -8.82 -0.70 -29.51
C ASN A 637 -10.21 -0.04 -29.31
N LYS A 638 -10.72 0.68 -30.32
CA LYS A 638 -12.05 1.33 -30.32
C LYS A 638 -12.87 0.90 -31.53
N TYR A 639 -14.19 0.78 -31.37
CA TYR A 639 -15.10 0.42 -32.47
C TYR A 639 -15.75 1.66 -33.09
N VAL A 640 -15.74 1.75 -34.43
CA VAL A 640 -16.50 2.75 -35.20
C VAL A 640 -17.64 2.11 -35.99
N ASP A 641 -18.82 2.74 -35.96
CA ASP A 641 -20.06 2.26 -36.61
C ASP A 641 -20.05 2.36 -38.15
N ASP A 642 -21.12 1.92 -38.81
CA ASP A 642 -21.28 2.02 -40.28
C ASP A 642 -21.23 3.47 -40.81
N ASP A 643 -21.60 4.45 -39.98
CA ASP A 643 -21.48 5.89 -40.29
C ASP A 643 -20.05 6.42 -40.06
N GLY A 644 -19.16 5.65 -39.41
CA GLY A 644 -17.79 6.03 -39.04
C GLY A 644 -17.69 6.84 -37.75
N LYS A 645 -18.66 6.70 -36.85
CA LYS A 645 -18.70 7.32 -35.52
C LYS A 645 -18.10 6.39 -34.47
N LEU A 646 -17.34 6.93 -33.53
CA LEU A 646 -16.94 6.22 -32.31
C LEU A 646 -18.16 5.75 -31.51
N VAL A 647 -18.22 4.46 -31.20
CA VAL A 647 -19.20 3.89 -30.27
C VAL A 647 -18.68 3.99 -28.82
N THR A 648 -19.59 4.20 -27.87
CA THR A 648 -19.30 4.23 -26.42
C THR A 648 -20.43 3.54 -25.64
N ASN A 649 -20.10 2.99 -24.47
CA ASN A 649 -21.01 2.41 -23.47
C ASN A 649 -22.07 1.42 -24.02
N GLN A 650 -21.69 0.49 -24.89
CA GLN A 650 -22.61 -0.56 -25.38
C GLN A 650 -21.88 -1.81 -25.91
N PHE A 651 -22.63 -2.90 -26.00
CA PHE A 651 -22.21 -4.10 -26.73
C PHE A 651 -22.18 -3.85 -28.24
N VAL A 652 -21.17 -4.36 -28.92
CA VAL A 652 -21.04 -4.35 -30.38
C VAL A 652 -20.75 -5.76 -30.89
N ASN A 653 -21.17 -6.07 -32.12
CA ASN A 653 -20.84 -7.33 -32.78
C ASN A 653 -20.01 -7.04 -34.02
N TYR A 654 -18.82 -7.63 -34.11
CA TYR A 654 -17.87 -7.40 -35.20
C TYR A 654 -17.28 -8.73 -35.66
N LYS A 655 -17.38 -9.01 -36.97
CA LYS A 655 -16.93 -10.26 -37.62
C LYS A 655 -17.48 -11.58 -37.06
N GLY A 656 -18.47 -11.53 -36.17
CA GLY A 656 -19.12 -12.69 -35.53
C GLY A 656 -18.91 -12.73 -34.02
N ASP A 657 -17.89 -12.05 -33.52
CA ASP A 657 -17.60 -11.93 -32.10
C ASP A 657 -18.39 -10.76 -31.48
N THR A 658 -18.70 -10.86 -30.19
CA THR A 658 -19.32 -9.79 -29.40
C THR A 658 -18.25 -9.12 -28.53
N TYR A 659 -18.24 -7.80 -28.47
CA TYR A 659 -17.34 -6.98 -27.64
C TYR A 659 -18.18 -6.02 -26.81
N TYR A 660 -17.64 -5.46 -25.73
CA TYR A 660 -18.24 -4.34 -25.01
C TYR A 660 -17.32 -3.13 -25.04
N VAL A 661 -17.89 -1.96 -25.33
CA VAL A 661 -17.16 -0.69 -25.48
C VAL A 661 -17.53 0.24 -24.32
N GLN A 662 -16.53 0.80 -23.64
CA GLN A 662 -16.68 1.66 -22.46
C GLN A 662 -17.09 3.10 -22.82
N TYR A 663 -17.33 3.94 -21.81
CA TYR A 663 -17.69 5.36 -21.99
C TYR A 663 -16.62 6.20 -22.71
N ASP A 664 -15.35 5.81 -22.61
CA ASP A 664 -14.21 6.47 -23.30
C ASP A 664 -13.96 5.90 -24.71
N GLY A 665 -14.75 4.92 -25.14
CA GLY A 665 -14.65 4.24 -26.43
C GLY A 665 -13.68 3.06 -26.49
N ASN A 666 -13.00 2.71 -25.40
CA ASN A 666 -12.12 1.53 -25.36
C ASN A 666 -12.91 0.22 -25.30
N ILE A 667 -12.41 -0.83 -25.94
CA ILE A 667 -12.91 -2.20 -25.81
C ILE A 667 -12.38 -2.84 -24.53
N VAL A 668 -13.27 -3.52 -23.82
CA VAL A 668 -12.99 -4.23 -22.56
C VAL A 668 -12.26 -5.56 -22.80
N THR A 669 -11.30 -5.87 -21.94
CA THR A 669 -10.70 -7.19 -21.75
C THR A 669 -10.88 -7.65 -20.29
N GLY A 670 -10.84 -8.96 -20.04
CA GLY A 670 -10.98 -9.54 -18.70
C GLY A 670 -12.42 -9.60 -18.16
N LEU A 671 -12.56 -9.74 -16.83
CA LEU A 671 -13.85 -9.76 -16.13
C LEU A 671 -14.41 -8.34 -16.01
N TYR A 672 -15.65 -8.12 -16.46
CA TYR A 672 -16.28 -6.81 -16.43
C TYR A 672 -17.79 -6.89 -16.15
N ASN A 673 -18.33 -5.92 -15.42
CA ASN A 673 -19.73 -5.90 -15.03
C ASN A 673 -20.52 -4.90 -15.88
N VAL A 674 -21.64 -5.33 -16.46
CA VAL A 674 -22.59 -4.48 -17.20
C VAL A 674 -23.97 -4.68 -16.60
N ASP A 675 -24.60 -3.61 -16.12
CA ASP A 675 -25.93 -3.61 -15.50
C ASP A 675 -26.12 -4.72 -14.43
N PHE A 676 -25.17 -4.82 -13.51
CA PHE A 676 -25.10 -5.81 -12.41
C PHE A 676 -24.86 -7.26 -12.86
N VAL A 677 -24.53 -7.51 -14.14
CA VAL A 677 -24.20 -8.83 -14.67
C VAL A 677 -22.72 -8.90 -15.04
N ASP A 678 -22.00 -9.88 -14.49
CA ASP A 678 -20.62 -10.19 -14.86
C ASP A 678 -20.55 -10.85 -16.25
N TYR A 679 -19.65 -10.35 -17.09
CA TYR A 679 -19.21 -10.92 -18.36
C TYR A 679 -17.69 -11.12 -18.32
N TYR A 680 -17.14 -11.94 -19.22
CA TYR A 680 -15.70 -12.06 -19.40
C TYR A 680 -15.33 -11.89 -20.87
N PHE A 681 -14.28 -11.11 -21.13
CA PHE A 681 -13.72 -10.83 -22.43
C PHE A 681 -12.28 -11.35 -22.50
N ASP A 682 -11.87 -11.96 -23.61
CA ASP A 682 -10.50 -12.48 -23.77
C ASP A 682 -9.46 -11.36 -24.02
N GLU A 683 -8.22 -11.74 -24.34
CA GLU A 683 -7.12 -10.79 -24.60
C GLU A 683 -7.34 -9.96 -25.89
N ASP A 684 -8.15 -10.45 -26.83
CA ASP A 684 -8.61 -9.70 -28.02
C ASP A 684 -9.88 -8.87 -27.72
N GLY A 685 -10.42 -8.92 -26.50
CA GLY A 685 -11.64 -8.25 -26.08
C GLY A 685 -12.95 -8.95 -26.48
N LYS A 686 -12.90 -10.22 -26.89
CA LYS A 686 -14.07 -10.99 -27.35
C LYS A 686 -14.79 -11.63 -26.16
N MET A 687 -16.12 -11.50 -26.14
CA MET A 687 -16.97 -12.02 -25.07
C MET A 687 -17.00 -13.54 -25.08
N VAL A 688 -16.49 -14.14 -24.00
CA VAL A 688 -16.42 -15.59 -23.78
C VAL A 688 -17.81 -16.16 -23.48
N LYS A 689 -18.12 -17.31 -24.08
CA LYS A 689 -19.45 -17.96 -24.04
C LYS A 689 -19.32 -19.47 -23.86
N ASP A 690 -20.34 -20.08 -23.26
CA ASP A 690 -20.51 -21.52 -23.04
C ASP A 690 -19.32 -22.27 -22.40
N THR A 691 -18.50 -21.60 -21.58
CA THR A 691 -17.28 -22.18 -21.00
C THR A 691 -16.94 -21.63 -19.60
N PHE A 692 -15.97 -22.26 -18.93
CA PHE A 692 -15.43 -21.80 -17.65
C PHE A 692 -14.18 -20.94 -17.84
N ILE A 693 -14.10 -19.85 -17.08
CA ILE A 693 -12.85 -19.11 -16.82
C ILE A 693 -12.57 -19.23 -15.32
N GLY A 694 -11.50 -19.95 -14.96
CA GLY A 694 -11.26 -20.36 -13.59
C GLY A 694 -12.36 -21.29 -13.09
N ASP A 695 -13.13 -20.84 -12.09
CA ASP A 695 -14.31 -21.52 -11.57
C ASP A 695 -15.65 -20.79 -11.83
N LYS A 696 -15.61 -19.68 -12.57
CA LYS A 696 -16.80 -18.98 -13.10
C LYS A 696 -17.20 -19.57 -14.44
N TYR A 697 -18.48 -19.93 -14.60
CA TYR A 697 -19.06 -20.32 -15.89
C TYR A 697 -19.75 -19.14 -16.57
N PHE A 698 -19.54 -18.96 -17.87
CA PHE A 698 -20.22 -17.97 -18.69
C PHE A 698 -21.10 -18.71 -19.71
N ASN A 699 -22.39 -18.37 -19.75
CA ASN A 699 -23.38 -19.07 -20.59
C ASN A 699 -23.33 -18.64 -22.06
N HIS A 700 -24.29 -19.10 -22.86
CA HIS A 700 -24.46 -18.73 -24.27
C HIS A 700 -24.61 -17.22 -24.53
N ASP A 701 -25.21 -16.48 -23.58
CA ASP A 701 -25.32 -15.02 -23.63
C ASP A 701 -24.01 -14.31 -23.20
N GLY A 702 -22.97 -15.05 -22.80
CA GLY A 702 -21.72 -14.55 -22.21
C GLY A 702 -21.84 -14.16 -20.73
N LYS A 703 -22.96 -14.46 -20.06
CA LYS A 703 -23.26 -14.03 -18.70
C LYS A 703 -22.76 -15.03 -17.67
N TYR A 704 -22.18 -14.53 -16.58
CA TYR A 704 -21.78 -15.34 -15.44
C TYR A 704 -22.99 -16.07 -14.82
N VAL A 705 -22.85 -17.37 -14.58
CA VAL A 705 -23.80 -18.18 -13.82
C VAL A 705 -23.15 -18.66 -12.53
N ALA A 706 -23.68 -18.19 -11.40
CA ALA A 706 -23.17 -18.56 -10.08
C ALA A 706 -23.35 -20.06 -9.78
N ASN A 707 -22.31 -20.65 -9.18
CA ASN A 707 -22.35 -22.02 -8.65
C ASN A 707 -23.25 -22.06 -7.39
N GLN A 708 -23.96 -23.16 -7.14
CA GLN A 708 -25.03 -23.22 -6.12
C GLN A 708 -24.99 -24.50 -5.27
N TRP A 709 -25.14 -24.34 -3.95
CA TRP A 709 -25.48 -25.45 -3.06
C TRP A 709 -26.96 -25.82 -3.19
N ILE A 710 -27.26 -27.11 -3.33
CA ILE A 710 -28.63 -27.63 -3.46
C ILE A 710 -28.83 -28.81 -2.50
N SER A 711 -29.74 -28.64 -1.54
CA SER A 711 -30.15 -29.69 -0.58
C SER A 711 -31.35 -30.50 -1.08
N ASN A 712 -31.38 -31.79 -0.79
CA ASN A 712 -32.61 -32.59 -0.76
C ASN A 712 -32.56 -33.61 0.41
N PRO A 713 -33.60 -34.42 0.68
CA PRO A 713 -33.61 -35.36 1.81
C PRO A 713 -32.51 -36.44 1.81
N LYS A 714 -31.70 -36.56 0.75
CA LYS A 714 -30.51 -37.44 0.66
C LYS A 714 -29.19 -36.72 0.91
N GLY A 715 -29.22 -35.42 1.22
CA GLY A 715 -28.05 -34.58 1.50
C GLY A 715 -27.86 -33.43 0.52
N TRP A 716 -26.70 -32.78 0.63
CA TRP A 716 -26.31 -31.61 -0.15
C TRP A 716 -25.53 -31.98 -1.42
N LYS A 717 -25.70 -31.19 -2.48
CA LYS A 717 -24.88 -31.20 -3.69
C LYS A 717 -24.35 -29.80 -4.00
N TYR A 718 -23.27 -29.73 -4.75
CA TYR A 718 -22.82 -28.49 -5.38
C TYR A 718 -23.06 -28.58 -6.89
N LYS A 719 -23.91 -27.68 -7.39
CA LYS A 719 -24.25 -27.52 -8.81
C LYS A 719 -23.35 -26.43 -9.39
N LEU A 720 -22.72 -26.71 -10.52
CA LEU A 720 -21.91 -25.74 -11.25
C LEU A 720 -22.78 -24.89 -12.20
N GLY A 721 -22.26 -23.74 -12.63
CA GLY A 721 -23.00 -22.80 -13.49
C GLY A 721 -23.43 -23.38 -14.85
N ASP A 722 -22.71 -24.38 -15.37
CA ASP A 722 -23.06 -25.17 -16.56
C ASP A 722 -24.24 -26.14 -16.37
N GLY A 723 -24.74 -26.26 -15.13
CA GLY A 723 -25.82 -27.17 -14.77
C GLY A 723 -25.37 -28.53 -14.22
N THR A 724 -24.08 -28.85 -14.25
CA THR A 724 -23.53 -30.14 -13.81
C THR A 724 -23.32 -30.18 -12.28
N TYR A 725 -22.79 -31.30 -11.78
CA TYR A 725 -22.54 -31.52 -10.36
C TYR A 725 -21.18 -32.18 -10.16
N ILE A 726 -20.45 -31.76 -9.13
CA ILE A 726 -19.19 -32.40 -8.70
C ILE A 726 -19.47 -33.83 -8.24
N LYS A 727 -18.65 -34.80 -8.68
CA LYS A 727 -18.81 -36.25 -8.39
C LYS A 727 -17.45 -36.91 -8.18
N SER A 728 -17.38 -37.84 -7.24
CA SER A 728 -16.19 -38.65 -6.91
C SER A 728 -14.89 -37.85 -6.78
N ASN A 729 -14.95 -36.63 -6.24
CA ASN A 729 -13.81 -35.72 -6.21
C ASN A 729 -13.86 -34.74 -5.04
N PHE A 730 -12.68 -34.22 -4.69
CA PHE A 730 -12.51 -33.10 -3.76
C PHE A 730 -12.77 -31.76 -4.47
N LYS A 731 -13.26 -30.75 -3.75
CA LYS A 731 -13.32 -29.35 -4.20
C LYS A 731 -13.23 -28.42 -2.98
N LYS A 732 -12.36 -27.40 -3.07
CA LYS A 732 -12.35 -26.26 -2.16
C LYS A 732 -13.45 -25.27 -2.56
N ILE A 733 -14.28 -24.86 -1.60
CA ILE A 733 -15.43 -23.94 -1.74
C ILE A 733 -15.46 -23.06 -0.49
N ASN A 734 -15.40 -21.73 -0.62
CA ASN A 734 -15.43 -20.79 0.51
C ASN A 734 -14.47 -21.21 1.65
N ASP A 735 -13.21 -21.37 1.27
CA ASP A 735 -12.07 -21.88 2.04
C ASP A 735 -12.12 -23.29 2.65
N ALA A 736 -13.30 -23.90 2.81
CA ALA A 736 -13.43 -25.29 3.21
C ALA A 736 -13.22 -26.27 2.02
N THR A 737 -12.58 -27.42 2.29
CA THR A 737 -12.48 -28.53 1.33
C THR A 737 -13.59 -29.55 1.56
N TYR A 738 -14.29 -29.94 0.51
CA TYR A 738 -15.40 -30.90 0.53
C TYR A 738 -15.07 -32.10 -0.36
N TYR A 739 -15.68 -33.26 -0.10
CA TYR A 739 -15.67 -34.39 -1.01
C TYR A 739 -17.09 -34.83 -1.40
N PHE A 740 -17.29 -35.09 -2.69
CA PHE A 740 -18.57 -35.52 -3.26
C PHE A 740 -18.49 -36.97 -3.74
N ASN A 741 -19.51 -37.77 -3.44
CA ASN A 741 -19.59 -39.16 -3.91
C ASN A 741 -19.98 -39.27 -5.40
N SER A 742 -20.07 -40.49 -5.94
CA SER A 742 -20.40 -40.75 -7.35
C SER A 742 -21.78 -40.23 -7.80
N ASN A 743 -22.72 -40.10 -6.86
CA ASN A 743 -24.03 -39.49 -7.11
C ASN A 743 -24.01 -37.95 -6.99
N GLY A 744 -22.87 -37.37 -6.61
CA GLY A 744 -22.64 -35.94 -6.43
C GLY A 744 -23.20 -35.37 -5.12
N TYR A 745 -23.40 -36.22 -4.11
CA TYR A 745 -23.71 -35.74 -2.75
C TYR A 745 -22.43 -35.57 -1.94
N MET A 746 -22.36 -34.46 -1.21
CA MET A 746 -21.33 -34.15 -0.22
C MET A 746 -21.31 -35.21 0.89
N LEU A 747 -20.14 -35.57 1.40
CA LEU A 747 -19.97 -36.49 2.52
C LEU A 747 -19.73 -35.76 3.85
N THR A 748 -20.04 -36.45 4.95
CA THR A 748 -19.80 -36.03 6.34
C THR A 748 -19.26 -37.22 7.16
N GLY A 749 -18.65 -36.95 8.31
CA GLY A 749 -18.05 -37.94 9.20
C GLY A 749 -16.74 -38.53 8.67
N TRP A 750 -16.34 -39.67 9.23
CA TRP A 750 -15.18 -40.45 8.78
C TRP A 750 -15.44 -41.09 7.41
N GLN A 751 -14.54 -40.89 6.46
CA GLN A 751 -14.64 -41.41 5.10
C GLN A 751 -13.31 -41.98 4.62
N ARG A 752 -13.33 -43.19 4.05
CA ARG A 752 -12.16 -43.77 3.36
C ARG A 752 -12.12 -43.33 1.90
N ILE A 753 -11.17 -42.42 1.68
CA ILE A 753 -10.66 -41.74 0.49
C ILE A 753 -9.65 -42.49 -0.39
N LYS A 754 -10.05 -43.44 -1.25
CA LYS A 754 -9.09 -44.43 -1.82
C LYS A 754 -8.48 -45.27 -0.68
N ASP A 755 -7.22 -45.03 -0.32
CA ASP A 755 -6.52 -45.74 0.75
C ASP A 755 -6.37 -44.93 2.05
N ASN A 756 -6.66 -43.63 1.99
CA ASN A 756 -6.50 -42.72 3.12
C ASN A 756 -7.84 -42.52 3.86
N TYR A 757 -7.77 -42.28 5.17
CA TYR A 757 -8.92 -41.86 5.97
C TYR A 757 -8.92 -40.34 6.12
N TYR A 758 -10.10 -39.74 5.91
CA TYR A 758 -10.37 -38.31 6.10
C TYR A 758 -11.55 -38.15 7.05
N PHE A 759 -11.62 -37.03 7.77
CA PHE A 759 -12.81 -36.65 8.54
C PHE A 759 -13.43 -35.37 7.99
N PHE A 760 -14.73 -35.39 7.75
CA PHE A 760 -15.52 -34.23 7.35
C PHE A 760 -16.49 -33.89 8.50
N ASN A 761 -16.59 -32.62 8.88
CA ASN A 761 -17.44 -32.18 9.98
C ASN A 761 -18.96 -32.23 9.62
N THR A 762 -19.81 -31.69 10.50
CA THR A 762 -21.27 -31.66 10.29
C THR A 762 -21.72 -30.78 9.13
N SER A 763 -20.94 -29.77 8.71
CA SER A 763 -21.18 -28.99 7.50
C SER A 763 -20.53 -29.59 6.24
N GLY A 764 -19.80 -30.71 6.37
CA GLY A 764 -19.12 -31.40 5.27
C GLY A 764 -17.73 -30.86 4.94
N ALA A 765 -17.20 -29.91 5.72
CA ALA A 765 -15.85 -29.41 5.57
C ALA A 765 -14.83 -30.41 6.14
N MET A 766 -13.77 -30.68 5.38
CA MET A 766 -12.66 -31.55 5.77
C MET A 766 -11.87 -30.92 6.92
N VAL A 767 -11.60 -31.72 7.95
CA VAL A 767 -10.76 -31.32 9.09
C VAL A 767 -9.30 -31.60 8.78
N THR A 768 -8.43 -30.63 9.09
CA THR A 768 -6.97 -30.71 8.94
C THR A 768 -6.29 -30.17 10.20
N ASN A 769 -5.03 -30.58 10.45
CA ASN A 769 -4.20 -30.18 11.59
C ASN A 769 -4.87 -30.31 12.98
N ALA A 770 -5.71 -31.32 13.20
CA ALA A 770 -6.51 -31.43 14.42
C ALA A 770 -6.80 -32.87 14.85
N TRP A 771 -7.04 -33.04 16.16
CA TRP A 771 -7.52 -34.28 16.77
C TRP A 771 -9.03 -34.47 16.58
N ILE A 772 -9.44 -35.68 16.17
CA ILE A 772 -10.84 -36.14 16.14
C ILE A 772 -10.92 -37.41 16.98
N GLY A 773 -11.17 -37.24 18.29
CA GLY A 773 -10.96 -38.31 19.26
C GLY A 773 -9.49 -38.68 19.35
N ASN A 774 -9.18 -39.98 19.38
CA ASN A 774 -7.80 -40.48 19.55
C ASN A 774 -6.98 -40.50 18.24
N TYR A 775 -7.42 -39.79 17.20
CA TYR A 775 -6.84 -39.79 15.84
C TYR A 775 -6.50 -38.36 15.41
N TYR A 776 -5.32 -38.15 14.81
CA TYR A 776 -4.90 -36.85 14.30
C TYR A 776 -5.02 -36.79 12.76
N LEU A 777 -5.60 -35.71 12.25
CA LEU A 777 -5.72 -35.41 10.82
C LEU A 777 -4.61 -34.41 10.44
N GLY A 778 -3.77 -34.75 9.47
CA GLY A 778 -2.67 -33.93 8.96
C GLY A 778 -3.11 -32.66 8.24
N SER A 779 -2.16 -31.90 7.71
CA SER A 779 -2.41 -30.63 6.97
C SER A 779 -3.15 -30.83 5.64
N ASP A 780 -3.04 -32.02 5.07
CA ASP A 780 -3.77 -32.52 3.90
C ASP A 780 -5.12 -33.19 4.25
N GLY A 781 -5.45 -33.30 5.54
CA GLY A 781 -6.64 -33.98 6.05
C GLY A 781 -6.53 -35.50 6.10
N ILE A 782 -5.35 -36.08 5.86
CA ILE A 782 -5.13 -37.53 5.99
C ILE A 782 -4.91 -37.87 7.46
N MET A 783 -5.58 -38.91 7.95
CA MET A 783 -5.33 -39.49 9.28
C MET A 783 -3.90 -40.04 9.38
N LEU A 784 -3.11 -39.52 10.32
CA LEU A 784 -1.74 -39.96 10.54
C LEU A 784 -1.68 -41.37 11.16
N THR A 785 -0.66 -42.15 10.79
CA THR A 785 -0.39 -43.50 11.32
C THR A 785 1.11 -43.77 11.41
N ASN A 786 1.55 -44.58 12.38
CA ASN A 786 2.95 -44.95 12.63
C ASN A 786 3.94 -43.77 12.74
N THR A 787 3.49 -42.60 13.19
CA THR A 787 4.27 -41.35 13.20
C THR A 787 4.02 -40.55 14.47
N PHE A 788 4.89 -39.58 14.74
CA PHE A 788 4.58 -38.47 15.63
C PHE A 788 3.66 -37.46 14.95
N THR A 789 2.78 -36.85 15.72
CA THR A 789 1.97 -35.68 15.35
C THR A 789 2.79 -34.39 15.53
N PRO A 790 2.37 -33.25 14.94
CA PRO A 790 3.09 -31.97 15.07
C PRO A 790 3.21 -31.45 16.52
N ASP A 791 2.29 -31.86 17.40
CA ASP A 791 2.27 -31.58 18.84
C ASP A 791 2.99 -32.65 19.70
N GLY A 792 3.72 -33.59 19.07
CA GLY A 792 4.70 -34.46 19.73
C GLY A 792 4.19 -35.82 20.19
N TYR A 793 2.95 -36.20 19.91
CA TYR A 793 2.39 -37.48 20.34
C TYR A 793 2.56 -38.57 19.28
N TYR A 794 2.88 -39.80 19.69
CA TYR A 794 2.96 -40.94 18.75
C TYR A 794 1.58 -41.58 18.49
N VAL A 795 1.22 -41.73 17.22
CA VAL A 795 0.06 -42.50 16.76
C VAL A 795 0.47 -43.83 16.13
N ASP A 796 -0.25 -44.90 16.48
CA ASP A 796 0.09 -46.28 16.09
C ASP A 796 -0.26 -46.62 14.62
N ALA A 797 -0.14 -47.90 14.25
CA ALA A 797 -0.48 -48.39 12.91
C ALA A 797 -1.96 -48.26 12.53
N ASN A 798 -2.84 -48.02 13.50
CA ASN A 798 -4.27 -47.77 13.31
C ASN A 798 -4.59 -46.27 13.40
N GLY A 799 -3.59 -45.41 13.64
CA GLY A 799 -3.72 -43.97 13.86
C GLY A 799 -4.14 -43.59 15.27
N VAL A 800 -4.12 -44.53 16.22
CA VAL A 800 -4.56 -44.30 17.60
C VAL A 800 -3.38 -43.79 18.44
N TRP A 801 -3.62 -42.69 19.17
CA TRP A 801 -2.66 -42.15 20.14
C TRP A 801 -2.19 -43.18 21.18
N SER A 802 -0.89 -43.25 21.41
CA SER A 802 -0.23 -44.15 22.37
C SER A 802 0.01 -43.48 23.73
N THR A 803 -0.47 -44.11 24.81
CA THR A 803 -0.13 -43.74 26.20
C THR A 803 1.15 -44.43 26.71
N SER A 804 1.63 -43.99 27.89
CA SER A 804 2.68 -44.69 28.66
C SER A 804 2.25 -46.13 29.00
N LYS A 805 3.17 -47.10 28.92
CA LYS A 805 2.88 -48.50 29.25
C LYS A 805 4.11 -49.37 29.49
N TRP A 806 3.89 -50.43 30.27
CA TRP A 806 4.78 -51.59 30.34
C TRP A 806 4.80 -52.35 29.00
N ILE A 807 6.00 -52.72 28.55
CA ILE A 807 6.24 -53.47 27.32
C ILE A 807 7.15 -54.66 27.63
N GLN A 808 6.70 -55.87 27.29
CA GLN A 808 7.53 -57.07 27.37
C GLN A 808 8.35 -57.23 26.09
N SER A 809 9.62 -57.64 26.21
CA SER A 809 10.46 -57.97 25.06
C SER A 809 11.33 -59.18 25.42
N GLY A 810 10.92 -60.36 24.93
CA GLY A 810 11.43 -61.64 25.40
C GLY A 810 11.05 -61.89 26.87
N ASN A 811 12.02 -62.29 27.68
CA ASN A 811 11.81 -62.56 29.12
C ASN A 811 12.03 -61.33 30.02
N ARG A 812 12.19 -60.13 29.45
CA ARG A 812 12.37 -58.88 30.20
C ARG A 812 11.26 -57.88 29.90
N TRP A 813 11.05 -56.95 30.83
CA TRP A 813 10.10 -55.86 30.71
C TRP A 813 10.83 -54.52 30.69
N TRP A 814 10.25 -53.54 30.02
CA TRP A 814 10.65 -52.13 30.09
C TRP A 814 9.39 -51.26 30.17
N TYR A 815 9.52 -50.01 30.62
CA TYR A 815 8.42 -49.06 30.66
C TYR A 815 8.68 -47.94 29.64
N ARG A 816 7.65 -47.60 28.87
CA ARG A 816 7.71 -46.55 27.85
C ARG A 816 6.81 -45.39 28.27
N HIS A 817 7.34 -44.18 28.22
CA HIS A 817 6.65 -42.93 28.52
C HIS A 817 5.73 -42.48 27.37
N TYR A 818 4.92 -41.44 27.59
CA TYR A 818 3.90 -40.97 26.63
C TYR A 818 4.52 -40.25 25.41
N ASP A 819 5.71 -39.68 25.58
CA ASP A 819 6.56 -39.08 24.56
C ASP A 819 7.39 -40.15 23.78
N GLY A 820 7.35 -41.41 24.23
CA GLY A 820 8.11 -42.52 23.66
C GLY A 820 9.48 -42.76 24.29
N THR A 821 9.90 -41.97 25.27
CA THR A 821 11.16 -42.18 26.02
C THR A 821 11.03 -43.32 27.05
N TYR A 822 12.13 -43.66 27.73
CA TYR A 822 12.20 -44.68 28.78
C TYR A 822 13.42 -44.46 29.69
N THR A 823 13.30 -44.92 30.94
CA THR A 823 14.32 -44.75 31.99
C THR A 823 15.45 -45.77 31.87
N THR A 824 16.71 -45.39 32.18
CA THR A 824 17.88 -46.29 32.15
C THR A 824 18.85 -45.97 33.29
N ASN A 825 19.46 -47.00 33.90
CA ASN A 825 20.40 -46.89 35.04
C ASN A 825 19.85 -46.17 36.30
N ASP A 826 18.54 -46.05 36.45
CA ASP A 826 17.93 -45.32 37.57
C ASP A 826 16.68 -46.01 38.13
N PHE A 827 16.27 -45.56 39.30
CA PHE A 827 15.00 -45.91 39.93
C PHE A 827 13.86 -45.11 39.30
N GLU A 828 12.68 -45.72 39.21
CA GLU A 828 11.46 -45.03 38.79
C GLU A 828 10.29 -45.45 39.68
N VAL A 829 9.37 -44.52 39.97
CA VAL A 829 8.12 -44.83 40.67
C VAL A 829 7.01 -44.88 39.62
N ILE A 830 6.48 -46.08 39.37
CA ILE A 830 5.43 -46.31 38.37
C ILE A 830 4.16 -46.72 39.11
N GLY A 831 3.21 -45.78 39.23
CA GLY A 831 2.10 -45.88 40.17
C GLY A 831 2.61 -45.87 41.62
N ASN A 832 2.20 -46.85 42.43
CA ASN A 832 2.57 -46.94 43.86
C ASN A 832 3.71 -47.93 44.12
N GLN A 833 4.62 -48.17 43.17
CA GLN A 833 5.74 -49.12 43.32
C GLN A 833 7.03 -48.54 42.70
N THR A 834 8.16 -48.75 43.37
CA THR A 834 9.48 -48.39 42.85
C THR A 834 10.08 -49.55 42.08
N TYR A 835 10.63 -49.24 40.91
CA TYR A 835 11.34 -50.14 40.00
C TYR A 835 12.78 -49.63 39.80
N TYR A 836 13.64 -50.43 39.17
CA TYR A 836 14.94 -49.98 38.69
C TYR A 836 15.20 -50.55 37.30
N PHE A 837 15.82 -49.75 36.44
CA PHE A 837 16.06 -50.08 35.04
C PHE A 837 17.56 -50.22 34.72
N ASP A 838 17.93 -51.26 33.98
CA ASP A 838 19.31 -51.51 33.56
C ASP A 838 19.80 -50.48 32.53
N SER A 839 21.06 -50.61 32.10
CA SER A 839 21.69 -49.71 31.13
C SER A 839 21.09 -49.76 29.71
N ASN A 840 20.13 -50.65 29.47
CA ASN A 840 19.41 -50.83 28.21
C ASN A 840 17.90 -50.57 28.40
N GLY A 841 17.49 -50.03 29.55
CA GLY A 841 16.10 -49.70 29.87
C GLY A 841 15.24 -50.86 30.37
N TYR A 842 15.82 -51.99 30.76
CA TYR A 842 15.04 -53.15 31.21
C TYR A 842 14.93 -53.22 32.74
N MET A 843 13.70 -53.43 33.21
CA MET A 843 13.34 -53.63 34.60
C MET A 843 14.08 -54.84 35.18
N VAL A 844 14.77 -54.63 36.29
CA VAL A 844 15.52 -55.69 36.99
C VAL A 844 14.62 -56.49 37.95
N ILE A 845 15.06 -57.70 38.29
CA ILE A 845 14.45 -58.56 39.32
C ILE A 845 15.55 -59.17 40.21
N GLY A 846 15.18 -59.66 41.39
CA GLY A 846 16.10 -60.30 42.34
C GLY A 846 17.01 -59.32 43.09
N TRP A 847 18.11 -59.85 43.63
CA TRP A 847 19.14 -59.06 44.33
C TRP A 847 19.97 -58.23 43.35
N GLN A 848 20.12 -56.95 43.64
CA GLN A 848 20.87 -55.99 42.84
C GLN A 848 21.80 -55.15 43.72
N ASN A 849 23.00 -54.84 43.24
CA ASN A 849 23.92 -53.90 43.89
C ASN A 849 23.92 -52.60 43.08
N ILE A 850 23.36 -51.54 43.66
CA ILE A 850 23.20 -50.23 43.04
C ILE A 850 23.97 -49.23 43.90
N ASN A 851 25.01 -48.62 43.33
CA ASN A 851 25.88 -47.65 44.00
C ASN A 851 26.45 -48.13 45.36
N GLY A 852 26.82 -49.42 45.46
CA GLY A 852 27.41 -50.03 46.66
C GLY A 852 26.40 -50.46 47.71
N LYS A 853 25.10 -50.32 47.44
CA LYS A 853 23.98 -50.72 48.32
C LYS A 853 23.23 -51.88 47.69
N PHE A 854 22.82 -52.85 48.51
CA PHE A 854 22.03 -53.98 48.05
C PHE A 854 20.53 -53.70 48.18
N TYR A 855 19.80 -54.02 47.12
CA TYR A 855 18.33 -53.92 47.01
C TYR A 855 17.78 -55.26 46.51
N TYR A 856 16.51 -55.55 46.80
CA TYR A 856 15.82 -56.71 46.25
C TYR A 856 14.53 -56.30 45.54
N PHE A 857 14.39 -56.75 44.29
CA PHE A 857 13.19 -56.55 43.48
C PHE A 857 12.45 -57.89 43.32
N ASN A 858 11.13 -57.88 43.50
CA ASN A 858 10.33 -59.10 43.48
C ASN A 858 10.14 -59.67 42.04
N ALA A 859 9.33 -60.73 41.91
CA ALA A 859 9.06 -61.36 40.62
C ALA A 859 8.32 -60.47 39.60
N SER A 860 7.71 -59.36 40.04
CA SER A 860 7.15 -58.32 39.17
C SER A 860 8.03 -57.07 39.11
N GLY A 861 9.29 -57.16 39.54
CA GLY A 861 10.29 -56.07 39.50
C GLY A 861 10.07 -54.91 40.48
N ALA A 862 9.10 -55.00 41.38
CA ALA A 862 8.86 -53.98 42.38
C ALA A 862 9.82 -54.16 43.58
N MET A 863 10.38 -53.05 44.06
CA MET A 863 11.34 -53.00 45.16
C MET A 863 10.70 -53.46 46.47
N VAL A 864 11.35 -54.38 47.17
CA VAL A 864 10.88 -54.92 48.45
C VAL A 864 11.43 -54.06 49.60
N THR A 865 10.53 -53.62 50.49
CA THR A 865 10.83 -52.76 51.63
C THR A 865 10.21 -53.30 52.92
N ASN A 866 10.75 -52.90 54.07
CA ASN A 866 10.24 -53.20 55.42
C ASN A 866 10.01 -54.69 55.73
N THR A 867 10.78 -55.62 55.13
CA THR A 867 10.55 -57.06 55.29
C THR A 867 11.79 -57.92 55.01
N TRP A 868 11.69 -59.20 55.35
CA TRP A 868 12.71 -60.22 55.15
C TRP A 868 12.67 -60.81 53.73
N VAL A 869 13.85 -60.98 53.13
CA VAL A 869 14.09 -61.77 51.91
C VAL A 869 15.17 -62.80 52.22
N GLY A 870 14.75 -64.02 52.56
CA GLY A 870 15.65 -65.02 53.13
C GLY A 870 16.19 -64.54 54.49
N ASN A 871 17.51 -64.59 54.66
CA ASN A 871 18.18 -64.19 55.91
C ASN A 871 18.54 -62.70 55.96
N TYR A 872 18.01 -61.87 55.07
CA TYR A 872 18.35 -60.44 54.93
C TYR A 872 17.09 -59.58 55.09
N TYR A 873 17.21 -58.43 55.77
CA TYR A 873 16.09 -57.49 55.94
C TYR A 873 16.28 -56.25 55.07
N LEU A 874 15.24 -55.85 54.34
CA LEU A 874 15.21 -54.63 53.55
C LEU A 874 14.51 -53.51 54.33
N GLY A 875 15.14 -52.35 54.45
CA GLY A 875 14.65 -51.17 55.14
C GLY A 875 13.46 -50.50 54.47
N SER A 876 13.03 -49.37 55.01
CA SER A 876 11.94 -48.54 54.45
C SER A 876 12.31 -47.88 53.13
N ASP A 877 13.60 -47.68 52.90
CA ASP A 877 14.24 -47.21 51.66
C ASP A 877 14.57 -48.36 50.67
N GLY A 878 14.20 -49.60 51.00
CA GLY A 878 14.52 -50.80 50.22
C GLY A 878 15.98 -51.25 50.30
N MET A 879 16.83 -50.58 51.09
CA MET A 879 18.22 -51.00 51.28
C MET A 879 18.31 -52.19 52.22
N MET A 880 19.18 -53.14 51.90
CA MET A 880 19.57 -54.20 52.83
C MET A 880 20.23 -53.62 54.08
N LEU A 881 19.63 -53.87 55.24
CA LEU A 881 20.21 -53.46 56.52
C LEU A 881 21.46 -54.29 56.83
N THR A 882 22.49 -53.65 57.38
CA THR A 882 23.74 -54.30 57.82
C THR A 882 24.19 -53.75 59.18
N ASN A 883 24.83 -54.61 59.98
CA ASN A 883 25.42 -54.31 61.28
C ASN A 883 24.48 -53.59 62.27
N THR A 884 23.18 -53.92 62.23
CA THR A 884 22.12 -53.17 62.93
C THR A 884 20.98 -54.08 63.38
N PHE A 885 20.02 -53.50 64.10
CA PHE A 885 18.77 -54.17 64.45
C PHE A 885 17.67 -53.87 63.42
N THR A 886 16.86 -54.88 63.15
CA THR A 886 15.65 -54.76 62.33
C THR A 886 14.48 -54.21 63.18
N PRO A 887 13.44 -53.61 62.57
CA PRO A 887 12.28 -53.08 63.31
C PRO A 887 11.52 -54.11 64.16
N ASP A 888 11.62 -55.40 63.82
CA ASP A 888 11.07 -56.54 64.54
C ASP A 888 12.05 -57.16 65.57
N GLY A 889 13.23 -56.56 65.79
CA GLY A 889 14.09 -56.81 66.95
C GLY A 889 15.26 -57.80 66.75
N TYR A 890 15.41 -58.37 65.55
CA TYR A 890 16.54 -59.23 65.22
C TYR A 890 17.80 -58.43 64.87
N TYR A 891 18.96 -59.08 64.85
CA TYR A 891 20.24 -58.47 64.49
C TYR A 891 20.77 -59.04 63.17
N VAL A 892 21.12 -58.14 62.25
CA VAL A 892 21.82 -58.47 61.00
C VAL A 892 23.29 -58.08 61.09
N ASP A 893 24.18 -58.97 60.65
CA ASP A 893 25.63 -58.80 60.74
C ASP A 893 26.18 -57.79 59.72
N THR A 894 27.51 -57.62 59.66
CA THR A 894 28.18 -56.72 58.70
C THR A 894 27.93 -57.07 57.23
N ASN A 895 27.47 -58.29 56.94
CA ASN A 895 27.11 -58.77 55.60
C ASN A 895 25.58 -58.71 55.35
N GLY A 896 24.81 -58.22 56.33
CA GLY A 896 23.34 -58.17 56.30
C GLY A 896 22.65 -59.48 56.69
N VAL A 897 23.41 -60.51 57.08
CA VAL A 897 22.88 -61.83 57.40
C VAL A 897 22.35 -61.86 58.83
N TRP A 898 21.12 -62.34 59.00
CA TRP A 898 20.54 -62.64 60.31
C TRP A 898 21.43 -63.62 61.09
N SER A 899 21.94 -63.16 62.23
CA SER A 899 22.85 -63.93 63.09
C SER A 899 22.09 -64.75 64.12
N THR A 900 22.31 -66.06 64.13
CA THR A 900 21.98 -66.93 65.27
C THR A 900 22.95 -66.71 66.45
N SER A 901 22.69 -67.38 67.58
CA SER A 901 23.23 -67.11 68.92
C SER A 901 24.72 -66.73 69.01
N LYS A 902 25.05 -65.66 69.75
CA LYS A 902 26.42 -65.14 69.85
C LYS A 902 26.81 -64.63 71.24
N TRP A 903 28.11 -64.67 71.53
CA TRP A 903 28.71 -64.00 72.68
C TRP A 903 28.78 -62.48 72.44
N ILE A 904 28.48 -61.71 73.48
CA ILE A 904 28.45 -60.24 73.50
C ILE A 904 29.19 -59.77 74.76
N GLN A 905 30.20 -58.90 74.61
CA GLN A 905 30.89 -58.28 75.74
C GLN A 905 30.24 -56.93 76.10
N SER A 906 30.02 -56.69 77.38
CA SER A 906 29.53 -55.41 77.94
C SER A 906 30.33 -55.05 79.19
N GLY A 907 31.26 -54.10 79.04
CA GLY A 907 32.30 -53.82 80.02
C GLY A 907 33.17 -55.05 80.29
N ASN A 908 33.38 -55.36 81.57
CA ASN A 908 34.16 -56.54 82.01
C ASN A 908 33.32 -57.83 82.11
N ARG A 909 32.09 -57.86 81.56
CA ARG A 909 31.22 -59.05 81.56
C ARG A 909 30.90 -59.51 80.14
N TRP A 910 30.82 -60.82 79.98
CA TRP A 910 30.38 -61.49 78.75
C TRP A 910 28.98 -62.06 78.96
N TRP A 911 28.18 -62.05 77.90
CA TRP A 911 26.81 -62.55 77.86
C TRP A 911 26.65 -63.41 76.60
N TYR A 912 26.04 -64.57 76.69
CA TYR A 912 25.61 -65.31 75.51
C TYR A 912 24.16 -64.98 75.21
N ARG A 913 23.88 -64.51 73.99
CA ARG A 913 22.52 -64.19 73.54
C ARG A 913 22.00 -65.31 72.66
N HIS A 914 20.83 -65.83 73.00
CA HIS A 914 20.11 -66.86 72.26
C HIS A 914 19.56 -66.35 70.92
N TYR A 915 19.16 -67.30 70.06
CA TYR A 915 18.61 -67.03 68.72
C TYR A 915 17.26 -66.30 68.77
N ASP A 916 16.49 -66.49 69.84
CA ASP A 916 15.24 -65.77 70.15
C ASP A 916 15.49 -64.40 70.81
N GLY A 917 16.76 -64.05 71.01
CA GLY A 917 17.20 -62.80 71.60
C GLY A 917 17.19 -62.77 73.14
N THR A 918 16.90 -63.88 73.81
CA THR A 918 16.98 -64.01 75.27
C THR A 918 18.41 -64.25 75.77
N TYR A 919 18.57 -64.35 77.10
CA TYR A 919 19.82 -64.68 77.78
C TYR A 919 19.49 -65.62 78.94
N THR A 920 20.31 -66.65 79.17
CA THR A 920 20.24 -67.40 80.44
C THR A 920 20.68 -66.49 81.58
N THR A 921 20.01 -66.54 82.74
CA THR A 921 20.36 -65.70 83.89
C THR A 921 20.25 -66.48 85.20
N ASN A 922 21.34 -66.49 85.97
CA ASN A 922 21.47 -67.19 87.26
C ASN A 922 21.35 -68.73 87.19
N ASP A 923 21.54 -69.33 86.01
CA ASP A 923 21.52 -70.79 85.79
C ASP A 923 22.65 -71.21 84.84
N PHE A 924 23.04 -72.49 84.88
CA PHE A 924 24.15 -73.02 84.09
C PHE A 924 23.74 -73.35 82.65
N GLU A 925 24.45 -72.82 81.66
CA GLU A 925 24.20 -73.06 80.24
C GLU A 925 25.35 -73.83 79.57
N VAL A 926 25.04 -74.83 78.73
CA VAL A 926 26.03 -75.52 77.89
C VAL A 926 26.09 -74.85 76.53
N ILE A 927 27.18 -74.12 76.27
CA ILE A 927 27.38 -73.35 75.03
C ILE A 927 28.47 -74.06 74.22
N GLY A 928 28.05 -74.71 73.13
CA GLY A 928 28.91 -75.59 72.34
C GLY A 928 29.28 -76.85 73.13
N ASN A 929 30.52 -76.91 73.62
CA ASN A 929 31.07 -78.03 74.40
C ASN A 929 31.64 -77.62 75.76
N GLN A 930 31.27 -76.45 76.28
CA GLN A 930 31.65 -75.97 77.61
C GLN A 930 30.43 -75.43 78.37
N THR A 931 30.46 -75.50 79.70
CA THR A 931 29.39 -75.00 80.57
C THR A 931 29.78 -73.66 81.18
N TYR A 932 28.86 -72.70 81.16
CA TYR A 932 29.01 -71.34 81.67
C TYR A 932 27.88 -71.01 82.67
N TYR A 933 27.97 -69.86 83.34
CA TYR A 933 27.01 -69.32 84.32
C TYR A 933 27.07 -67.78 84.29
#